data_AF-A0A4R4VB56-F1
#
_entry.id   AF-A0A4R4VB56-F1
#
_cell.length_a   1.000
_cell.length_b   1.000
_cell.length_c   1.000
_cell.angle_alpha   90.00
_cell.angle_beta   90.00
_cell.angle_gamma   90.00
#
_symmetry.space_group_name_H-M   'P 1'
#
loop_
_entity.id
_entity.type
_entity.pdbx_description
1 polymer ?
#
loop_
_entity_poly.entity_id
_entity_poly.type
_entity_poly.pdbx_seq_one_letter_code
_entity_poly.pdbx_strand_id
1 'polypeptide(L)'
;MGDDCLRTYRLVSSVAGEREFSEVPGKPTLRSGSTLLDGLYALAHHEAELNEADQITDGSYNNGEPLPCPGGCYITGKLWTYVWTRDVSYSADLGLTTADPLRMRNTLDFKLSDRRDGSGDTQIIQDTGTGGSYPNSTDRVVWALGASEVLDWLPDGERQVFAARAFEGIRNTVEHDRAVVFDPADGLYLGEHSFLDWREQSYADWTKDDVATIATSRSLSTNVTHWAAIDAASRLAAGVGDQGAAAKYRSWADKLMEAIRAKFWLPGKGQFSQMLSTELDTSPVNRYDALGTSLAVLTGVATPEQADQAVRNYPQTEFGPSVLWPQQQGVEPYHNNGIWPFVTAYMMRAAAKTGNDGVAHAQARSLVRGAALFGTNKENINLLNGTTETALNSDRQTWSVAGMMSMVQQSLFGIDAQADGLHVAPFLPAQMRHEYFSGNRAELKGIDYRGHKIDMALELPEGGTPTGAYTVRSMTLNGKQIPAGTTITEDMLHDGTSTLIVELSEPQPSVPAPVPVDLSSTEALYGPTTPEVRAVRPEGDRLKLSIGTGNEDPAKVTMDVLRDGAVIAEDVPVTAGEQEWIDPTSDGNSVSHCYSVRLTYSSSGNTSQHAKPVCYWGPDDDRITKSTGEQFEAIGGTRTSNENGVYYAGWGTEPGDKLTTRITPQASGEHLLQVDAAVGGPINTGVTSGMKLLRVHDDATGELVTEDVIAMPHTGSWSIVRGSTYAKAQLTAGRTYQFELVNDRRAVNMSHFTDNALYKDTRDGPSNYSDVFAIKALLKESP
;
A
#
# COMPACT_ATOMS: atom_id res chain seq x y z
N MET A 1 -42.21 -6.90 19.61
CA MET A 1 -41.88 -5.52 19.20
C MET A 1 -41.76 -5.57 17.69
N GLY A 2 -42.46 -4.70 16.96
CA GLY A 2 -42.51 -4.77 15.49
C GLY A 2 -41.15 -4.52 14.84
N ASP A 3 -40.97 -4.98 13.60
CA ASP A 3 -39.71 -4.99 12.84
C ASP A 3 -39.11 -3.59 12.53
N ASP A 4 -39.75 -2.48 12.94
CA ASP A 4 -39.32 -1.09 12.68
C ASP A 4 -38.80 -0.31 13.90
N CYS A 5 -38.63 -0.94 15.07
CA CYS A 5 -38.10 -0.21 16.25
C CYS A 5 -36.57 -0.10 16.21
N LEU A 6 -36.06 1.03 15.73
CA LEU A 6 -34.66 1.43 15.86
C LEU A 6 -34.28 1.53 17.35
N ARG A 7 -33.13 0.98 17.71
CA ARG A 7 -32.59 1.04 19.08
C ARG A 7 -31.72 2.28 19.28
N THR A 8 -31.81 2.85 20.48
CA THR A 8 -30.84 3.82 20.99
C THR A 8 -29.92 3.14 21.99
N TYR A 9 -28.62 3.34 21.83
CA TYR A 9 -27.58 2.77 22.67
C TYR A 9 -26.93 3.87 23.50
N ARG A 10 -26.64 3.53 24.75
CA ARG A 10 -25.82 4.34 25.65
C ARG A 10 -24.56 3.55 26.01
N LEU A 11 -23.44 3.94 25.42
CA LEU A 11 -22.13 3.37 25.71
C LEU A 11 -21.49 4.15 26.85
N VAL A 12 -21.14 3.45 27.93
CA VAL A 12 -20.43 4.02 29.08
C VAL A 12 -19.05 3.37 29.14
N SER A 13 -18.01 4.16 28.90
CA SER A 13 -16.62 3.76 28.96
C SER A 13 -15.88 4.49 30.07
N SER A 14 -14.99 3.80 30.77
CA SER A 14 -14.09 4.42 31.74
C SER A 14 -13.05 5.35 31.10
N VAL A 15 -12.84 5.26 29.78
CA VAL A 15 -11.86 6.05 29.02
C VAL A 15 -12.51 7.21 28.29
N ALA A 16 -13.58 6.94 27.53
CA ALA A 16 -14.24 7.95 26.69
C ALA A 16 -15.46 8.63 27.35
N GLY A 17 -15.85 8.19 28.55
CA GLY A 17 -17.07 8.66 29.20
C GLY A 17 -18.33 8.06 28.59
N GLU A 18 -19.40 8.86 28.55
CA GLU A 18 -20.72 8.43 28.05
C GLU A 18 -20.96 8.95 26.62
N ARG A 19 -21.42 8.07 25.74
CA ARG A 19 -21.87 8.41 24.38
C ARG A 19 -23.22 7.76 24.10
N GLU A 20 -24.16 8.56 23.58
CA GLU A 20 -25.46 8.10 23.11
C GLU A 20 -25.53 8.21 21.59
N PHE A 21 -26.08 7.19 20.94
CA PHE A 21 -26.30 7.14 19.49
C PHE A 21 -27.43 6.16 19.17
N SER A 22 -28.01 6.25 17.98
CA SER A 22 -29.13 5.38 17.56
C SER A 22 -28.80 4.66 16.27
N GLU A 23 -29.52 3.55 16.02
CA GLU A 23 -29.52 2.89 14.72
C GLU A 23 -29.99 3.86 13.64
N VAL A 24 -29.27 3.90 12.52
CA VAL A 24 -29.56 4.82 11.41
C VAL A 24 -30.71 4.22 10.57
N PRO A 25 -31.80 4.97 10.32
CA PRO A 25 -32.91 4.50 9.50
C PRO A 25 -32.46 4.02 8.11
N GLY A 26 -32.97 2.87 7.69
CA GLY A 26 -32.68 2.31 6.36
C GLY A 26 -31.30 1.66 6.20
N LYS A 27 -30.44 1.70 7.23
CA LYS A 27 -29.15 1.00 7.25
C LYS A 27 -29.29 -0.38 7.93
N PRO A 28 -28.39 -1.34 7.62
CA PRO A 28 -28.48 -2.67 8.20
C PRO A 28 -28.37 -2.67 9.74
N THR A 29 -29.06 -3.59 10.41
CA THR A 29 -29.03 -3.72 11.88
C THR A 29 -28.63 -5.12 12.32
N LEU A 30 -27.88 -5.21 13.42
CA LEU A 30 -27.42 -6.46 14.02
C LEU A 30 -28.27 -6.83 15.24
N ARG A 31 -28.64 -8.11 15.35
CA ARG A 31 -29.31 -8.73 16.49
C ARG A 31 -28.55 -10.00 16.85
N SER A 32 -27.40 -9.86 17.51
CA SER A 32 -26.54 -10.98 17.93
C SER A 32 -26.91 -11.55 19.31
N GLY A 33 -27.80 -10.86 20.03
CA GLY A 33 -28.04 -11.08 21.46
C GLY A 33 -27.02 -10.37 22.36
N SER A 34 -26.00 -9.72 21.76
CA SER A 34 -25.02 -8.89 22.46
C SER A 34 -25.41 -7.42 22.35
N THR A 35 -25.80 -6.78 23.45
CA THR A 35 -26.05 -5.33 23.43
C THR A 35 -24.78 -4.55 23.03
N LEU A 36 -23.60 -5.06 23.39
CA LEU A 36 -22.33 -4.43 23.04
C LEU A 36 -22.06 -4.53 21.53
N LEU A 37 -22.05 -5.73 20.94
CA LEU A 37 -21.78 -5.86 19.50
C LEU A 37 -22.85 -5.18 18.64
N ASP A 38 -24.13 -5.36 18.98
CA ASP A 38 -25.25 -4.71 18.28
C ASP A 38 -25.06 -3.17 18.31
N GLY A 39 -24.67 -2.64 19.47
CA GLY A 39 -24.38 -1.22 19.66
C GLY A 39 -23.15 -0.73 18.91
N LEU A 40 -22.04 -1.47 18.90
CA LEU A 40 -20.83 -1.05 18.16
C LEU A 40 -21.04 -1.08 16.64
N TYR A 41 -21.84 -2.03 16.14
CA TYR A 41 -22.25 -2.04 14.74
C TYR A 41 -23.16 -0.85 14.39
N ALA A 42 -24.11 -0.52 15.27
CA ALA A 42 -24.92 0.69 15.12
C ALA A 42 -24.09 1.98 15.19
N LEU A 43 -23.06 2.02 16.05
CA LEU A 43 -22.11 3.13 16.13
C LEU A 43 -21.36 3.32 14.81
N ALA A 44 -20.94 2.24 14.16
CA ALA A 44 -20.26 2.33 12.86
C ALA A 44 -21.18 2.96 11.79
N HIS A 45 -22.44 2.54 11.68
CA HIS A 45 -23.40 3.17 10.76
C HIS A 45 -23.68 4.64 11.11
N HIS A 46 -23.81 4.95 12.39
CA HIS A 46 -23.97 6.33 12.85
C HIS A 46 -22.76 7.21 12.52
N GLU A 47 -21.54 6.68 12.65
CA GLU A 47 -20.32 7.40 12.28
C GLU A 47 -20.14 7.53 10.77
N ALA A 48 -20.57 6.53 9.99
CA ALA A 48 -20.65 6.64 8.54
C ALA A 48 -21.59 7.78 8.13
N GLU A 49 -22.78 7.89 8.73
CA GLU A 49 -23.73 9.00 8.50
C GLU A 49 -23.10 10.36 8.82
N LEU A 50 -22.34 10.47 9.93
CA LEU A 50 -21.59 11.68 10.27
C LEU A 50 -20.44 12.03 9.31
N ASN A 51 -19.99 11.05 8.51
CA ASN A 51 -18.99 11.25 7.47
C ASN A 51 -19.62 11.52 6.10
N GLU A 52 -20.94 11.51 5.97
CA GLU A 52 -21.61 11.93 4.74
C GLU A 52 -21.48 13.44 4.54
N ALA A 53 -21.12 13.87 3.33
CA ALA A 53 -20.97 15.27 2.99
C ALA A 53 -21.35 15.56 1.54
N ASP A 54 -22.06 16.67 1.32
CA ASP A 54 -22.34 17.21 -0.02
C ASP A 54 -21.25 18.19 -0.49
N GLN A 55 -20.42 18.65 0.45
CA GLN A 55 -19.26 19.49 0.20
C GLN A 55 -18.09 19.04 1.08
N ILE A 56 -16.89 19.08 0.52
CA ILE A 56 -15.65 18.64 1.18
C ILE A 56 -14.67 19.80 1.30
N THR A 57 -13.76 19.74 2.27
CA THR A 57 -12.77 20.78 2.52
C THR A 57 -11.40 20.19 2.82
N ASP A 58 -10.36 20.82 2.30
CA ASP A 58 -8.96 20.58 2.68
C ASP A 58 -8.17 21.89 2.57
N GLY A 59 -7.22 22.12 3.48
CA GLY A 59 -6.44 23.36 3.48
C GLY A 59 -5.55 23.56 2.26
N SER A 60 -5.16 22.48 1.56
CA SER A 60 -4.34 22.53 0.35
C SER A 60 -5.15 22.70 -0.92
N TYR A 61 -6.46 22.44 -0.89
CA TYR A 61 -7.35 22.57 -2.04
C TYR A 61 -8.27 23.79 -1.88
N ASN A 62 -8.46 24.54 -2.97
CA ASN A 62 -9.42 25.65 -3.03
C ASN A 62 -9.29 26.70 -1.89
N ASN A 63 -8.10 26.88 -1.31
CA ASN A 63 -7.83 27.78 -0.17
C ASN A 63 -8.62 27.40 1.10
N GLY A 64 -8.99 26.12 1.24
CA GLY A 64 -9.85 25.67 2.33
C GLY A 64 -11.35 25.94 2.11
N GLU A 65 -11.74 26.61 1.02
CA GLU A 65 -13.14 26.83 0.70
C GLU A 65 -13.83 25.52 0.24
N PRO A 66 -15.12 25.30 0.58
CA PRO A 66 -15.83 24.07 0.25
C PRO A 66 -15.84 23.74 -1.25
N LEU A 67 -15.65 22.45 -1.55
CA LEU A 67 -15.75 21.87 -2.88
C LEU A 67 -17.01 21.00 -2.97
N PRO A 68 -17.84 21.15 -4.01
CA PRO A 68 -19.02 20.30 -4.17
C PRO A 68 -18.62 18.85 -4.44
N CYS A 69 -19.35 17.91 -3.85
CA CYS A 69 -19.29 16.49 -4.19
C CYS A 69 -20.67 16.06 -4.73
N PRO A 70 -20.90 16.14 -6.06
CA PRO A 70 -22.20 15.90 -6.64
C PRO A 70 -22.77 14.52 -6.30
N GLY A 71 -24.01 14.47 -5.83
CA GLY A 71 -24.64 13.24 -5.34
C GLY A 71 -24.22 12.83 -3.93
N GLY A 72 -23.33 13.59 -3.29
CA GLY A 72 -22.83 13.34 -1.94
C GLY A 72 -21.72 12.31 -1.90
N CYS A 73 -20.78 12.49 -0.98
CA CYS A 73 -19.61 11.64 -0.78
C CYS A 73 -19.42 11.28 0.70
N TYR A 74 -18.45 10.42 0.99
CA TYR A 74 -17.91 10.23 2.32
C TYR A 74 -16.61 11.03 2.48
N ILE A 75 -16.50 11.84 3.53
CA ILE A 75 -15.21 12.35 4.00
C ILE A 75 -14.46 11.24 4.74
N THR A 76 -13.18 11.46 5.03
CA THR A 76 -12.27 10.43 5.52
C THR A 76 -12.19 10.33 7.04
N GLY A 77 -12.63 11.36 7.77
CA GLY A 77 -12.87 11.29 9.21
C GLY A 77 -13.10 12.66 9.84
N LYS A 78 -13.09 12.74 11.17
CA LYS A 78 -13.30 14.00 11.90
C LYS A 78 -12.22 15.04 11.62
N LEU A 79 -10.95 14.63 11.52
CA LEU A 79 -9.84 15.53 11.19
C LEU A 79 -9.67 15.71 9.68
N TRP A 80 -10.22 14.79 8.89
CA TRP A 80 -10.00 14.68 7.46
C TRP A 80 -11.30 14.90 6.69
N THR A 81 -11.59 16.15 6.36
CA THR A 81 -12.85 16.57 5.72
C THR A 81 -12.83 16.48 4.20
N TYR A 82 -11.90 15.70 3.63
CA TYR A 82 -11.68 15.52 2.19
C TYR A 82 -11.81 14.06 1.77
N VAL A 83 -11.80 13.80 0.46
CA VAL A 83 -11.81 12.46 -0.14
C VAL A 83 -10.38 12.08 -0.53
N TRP A 84 -9.77 11.18 0.24
CA TRP A 84 -8.47 10.58 -0.06
C TRP A 84 -8.67 9.23 -0.76
N THR A 85 -8.07 9.05 -1.94
CA THR A 85 -8.18 7.86 -2.80
C THR A 85 -8.02 6.59 -2.00
N ARG A 86 -6.96 6.49 -1.19
CA ARG A 86 -6.63 5.26 -0.47
C ARG A 86 -7.66 4.93 0.62
N ASP A 87 -8.00 5.91 1.44
CA ASP A 87 -8.95 5.80 2.54
C ASP A 87 -10.31 5.29 2.04
N VAL A 88 -10.85 5.93 1.00
CA VAL A 88 -12.18 5.59 0.50
C VAL A 88 -12.19 4.28 -0.27
N SER A 89 -11.08 3.91 -0.91
CA SER A 89 -10.96 2.64 -1.64
C SER A 89 -10.95 1.44 -0.70
N TYR A 90 -10.16 1.49 0.37
CA TYR A 90 -10.19 0.42 1.38
C TYR A 90 -11.49 0.40 2.17
N SER A 91 -12.12 1.57 2.40
CA SER A 91 -13.42 1.65 3.05
C SER A 91 -14.54 1.02 2.21
N ALA A 92 -14.50 1.23 0.89
CA ALA A 92 -15.41 0.57 -0.05
C ALA A 92 -15.34 -0.95 0.13
N ASP A 93 -14.14 -1.51 0.01
CA ASP A 93 -13.87 -2.95 0.06
C ASP A 93 -14.15 -3.60 1.44
N LEU A 94 -14.09 -2.85 2.54
CA LEU A 94 -14.35 -3.36 3.89
C LEU A 94 -15.84 -3.36 4.29
N GLY A 95 -16.74 -2.73 3.55
CA GLY A 95 -18.19 -2.82 3.84
C GLY A 95 -18.93 -1.50 3.99
N LEU A 96 -18.27 -0.36 3.72
CA LEU A 96 -18.99 0.89 3.56
C LEU A 96 -19.86 0.87 2.28
N THR A 97 -19.47 0.10 1.27
CA THR A 97 -20.29 -0.14 0.06
C THR A 97 -21.64 -0.77 0.40
N THR A 98 -21.69 -1.77 1.27
CA THR A 98 -22.94 -2.39 1.76
C THR A 98 -23.86 -1.39 2.44
N ALA A 99 -23.31 -0.32 3.03
CA ALA A 99 -24.08 0.70 3.73
C ALA A 99 -24.72 1.72 2.75
N ASP A 100 -24.00 2.10 1.69
CA ASP A 100 -24.47 3.04 0.66
C ASP A 100 -23.67 2.91 -0.65
N PRO A 101 -24.05 2.01 -1.57
CA PRO A 101 -23.27 1.76 -2.77
C PRO A 101 -23.29 2.95 -3.74
N LEU A 102 -24.38 3.74 -3.76
CA LEU A 102 -24.48 4.92 -4.62
C LEU A 102 -23.57 6.06 -4.13
N ARG A 103 -23.55 6.33 -2.83
CA ARG A 103 -22.62 7.32 -2.26
C ARG A 103 -21.18 6.88 -2.40
N MET A 104 -20.88 5.59 -2.22
CA MET A 104 -19.52 5.07 -2.47
C MET A 104 -19.09 5.23 -3.93
N ARG A 105 -19.99 4.95 -4.89
CA ARG A 105 -19.74 5.23 -6.31
C ARG A 105 -19.40 6.71 -6.54
N ASN A 106 -20.19 7.64 -6.01
CA ASN A 106 -19.93 9.09 -6.13
C ASN A 106 -18.58 9.48 -5.50
N THR A 107 -18.27 8.90 -4.34
CA THR A 107 -17.02 9.14 -3.60
C THR A 107 -15.80 8.68 -4.41
N LEU A 108 -15.89 7.52 -5.08
CA LEU A 108 -14.84 7.02 -5.96
C LEU A 108 -14.74 7.82 -7.26
N ASP A 109 -15.87 8.19 -7.87
CA ASP A 109 -15.91 9.01 -9.09
C ASP A 109 -15.22 10.37 -8.89
N PHE A 110 -15.29 10.95 -7.68
CA PHE A 110 -14.56 12.18 -7.33
C PHE A 110 -13.04 12.06 -7.48
N LYS A 111 -12.48 10.84 -7.53
CA LYS A 111 -11.03 10.60 -7.66
C LYS A 111 -10.60 10.20 -9.07
N LEU A 112 -11.48 10.38 -10.05
CA LEU A 112 -11.17 10.24 -11.47
C LEU A 112 -11.07 11.62 -12.11
N SER A 113 -9.91 11.93 -12.71
CA SER A 113 -9.68 13.25 -13.30
C SER A 113 -9.14 13.16 -14.71
N ASP A 114 -9.56 14.11 -15.55
CA ASP A 114 -8.99 14.34 -16.87
C ASP A 114 -7.74 15.21 -16.82
N ARG A 115 -6.88 15.06 -17.82
CA ARG A 115 -5.74 15.95 -18.04
C ARG A 115 -6.20 17.37 -18.41
N ARG A 116 -5.51 18.37 -17.89
CA ARG A 116 -5.76 19.80 -18.15
C ARG A 116 -5.53 20.21 -19.60
N ASP A 117 -4.71 19.46 -20.33
CA ASP A 117 -4.39 19.72 -21.74
C ASP A 117 -5.54 19.33 -22.70
N GLY A 118 -6.62 18.73 -22.19
CA GLY A 118 -7.77 18.32 -22.98
C GLY A 118 -7.52 17.10 -23.86
N SER A 119 -6.41 16.37 -23.66
CA SER A 119 -6.07 15.19 -24.46
C SER A 119 -7.05 14.04 -24.30
N GLY A 120 -7.84 14.01 -23.21
CA GLY A 120 -8.65 12.87 -22.83
C GLY A 120 -7.77 11.72 -22.37
N ASP A 121 -7.73 11.48 -21.07
CA ASP A 121 -6.94 10.41 -20.46
C ASP A 121 -7.37 10.36 -18.98
N THR A 122 -8.65 10.11 -18.73
CA THR A 122 -9.15 10.06 -17.35
C THR A 122 -8.32 9.02 -16.59
N GLN A 123 -7.72 9.42 -15.48
CA GLN A 123 -6.96 8.54 -14.61
C GLN A 123 -7.40 8.69 -13.16
N ILE A 124 -7.06 7.67 -12.37
CA ILE A 124 -7.19 7.70 -10.92
C ILE A 124 -6.15 8.68 -10.36
N ILE A 125 -6.57 9.56 -9.44
CA ILE A 125 -5.68 10.55 -8.81
C ILE A 125 -4.90 9.93 -7.64
N GLN A 126 -3.59 10.13 -7.63
CA GLN A 126 -2.76 9.91 -6.44
C GLN A 126 -2.88 11.12 -5.50
N ASP A 127 -3.06 10.84 -4.22
CA ASP A 127 -3.12 11.88 -3.20
C ASP A 127 -1.74 12.48 -2.90
N THR A 128 -1.73 13.63 -2.23
CA THR A 128 -0.51 14.30 -1.79
C THR A 128 0.38 13.36 -0.95
N GLY A 129 1.70 13.38 -1.14
CA GLY A 129 2.57 12.38 -0.51
C GLY A 129 4.07 12.58 -0.71
N THR A 130 4.86 11.55 -0.40
CA THR A 130 6.32 11.56 -0.41
C THR A 130 6.90 12.11 -1.71
N GLY A 131 7.82 13.07 -1.61
CA GLY A 131 8.58 13.62 -2.73
C GLY A 131 7.75 14.35 -3.80
N GLY A 132 6.55 14.82 -3.44
CA GLY A 132 5.58 15.38 -4.40
C GLY A 132 4.64 14.33 -4.98
N SER A 133 4.42 13.22 -4.28
CA SER A 133 3.47 12.14 -4.60
C SER A 133 3.90 11.33 -5.83
N TYR A 134 3.04 11.16 -6.83
CA TYR A 134 3.32 10.38 -8.04
C TYR A 134 4.50 10.98 -8.82
N PRO A 135 5.50 10.17 -9.19
CA PRO A 135 5.49 8.70 -9.25
C PRO A 135 6.22 8.03 -8.08
N ASN A 136 6.50 8.73 -6.98
CA ASN A 136 7.17 8.15 -5.81
C ASN A 136 6.21 7.29 -5.00
N SER A 137 4.96 7.72 -4.89
CA SER A 137 3.84 6.91 -4.41
C SER A 137 2.99 6.54 -5.62
N THR A 138 2.69 5.24 -5.77
CA THR A 138 2.01 4.66 -6.94
C THR A 138 0.78 3.84 -6.56
N ASP A 139 0.38 3.88 -5.28
CA ASP A 139 -0.69 3.07 -4.72
C ASP A 139 -2.10 3.55 -5.06
N ARG A 140 -2.28 4.66 -5.82
CA ARG A 140 -3.57 5.14 -6.35
C ARG A 140 -4.41 4.04 -6.99
N VAL A 141 -3.76 3.04 -7.57
CA VAL A 141 -4.37 1.87 -8.19
C VAL A 141 -5.25 1.05 -7.25
N VAL A 142 -5.13 1.21 -5.92
CA VAL A 142 -6.06 0.65 -4.92
C VAL A 142 -7.51 1.04 -5.20
N TRP A 143 -7.76 2.15 -5.87
CA TRP A 143 -9.09 2.54 -6.33
C TRP A 143 -9.80 1.44 -7.12
N ALA A 144 -9.07 0.62 -7.88
CA ALA A 144 -9.64 -0.48 -8.63
C ALA A 144 -10.21 -1.60 -7.73
N LEU A 145 -9.67 -1.78 -6.53
CA LEU A 145 -10.22 -2.70 -5.52
C LEU A 145 -11.58 -2.19 -5.04
N GLY A 146 -11.63 -0.94 -4.58
CA GLY A 146 -12.88 -0.32 -4.13
C GLY A 146 -13.93 -0.21 -5.24
N ALA A 147 -13.53 0.09 -6.47
CA ALA A 147 -14.44 0.15 -7.62
C ALA A 147 -14.99 -1.23 -8.00
N SER A 148 -14.18 -2.29 -7.87
CA SER A 148 -14.65 -3.66 -8.09
C SER A 148 -15.74 -4.02 -7.08
N GLU A 149 -15.53 -3.74 -5.79
CA GLU A 149 -16.54 -3.94 -4.76
C GLU A 149 -17.82 -3.15 -5.07
N VAL A 150 -17.72 -1.84 -5.34
CA VAL A 150 -18.88 -1.00 -5.65
C VAL A 150 -19.68 -1.56 -6.83
N LEU A 151 -19.01 -2.01 -7.90
CA LEU A 151 -19.70 -2.62 -9.05
C LEU A 151 -20.55 -3.81 -8.65
N ASP A 152 -20.08 -4.66 -7.74
CA ASP A 152 -20.77 -5.89 -7.39
C ASP A 152 -22.05 -5.63 -6.58
N TRP A 153 -22.15 -4.47 -5.92
CA TRP A 153 -23.34 -4.02 -5.16
C TRP A 153 -24.31 -3.14 -5.94
N LEU A 154 -23.89 -2.54 -7.05
CA LEU A 154 -24.74 -1.62 -7.82
C LEU A 154 -25.84 -2.36 -8.61
N PRO A 155 -27.08 -1.81 -8.65
CA PRO A 155 -28.12 -2.27 -9.56
C PRO A 155 -27.69 -2.14 -11.03
N ASP A 156 -28.26 -2.96 -11.91
CA ASP A 156 -27.84 -3.11 -13.32
C ASP A 156 -27.57 -1.79 -14.07
N GLY A 157 -28.48 -0.82 -14.00
CA GLY A 157 -28.36 0.45 -14.73
C GLY A 157 -27.18 1.30 -14.25
N GLU A 158 -27.05 1.46 -12.94
CA GLU A 158 -25.94 2.20 -12.31
C GLU A 158 -24.61 1.47 -12.48
N ARG A 159 -24.65 0.13 -12.37
CA ARG A 159 -23.48 -0.75 -12.55
C ARG A 159 -22.91 -0.63 -13.95
N GLN A 160 -23.74 -0.62 -15.00
CA GLN A 160 -23.28 -0.48 -16.39
C GLN A 160 -22.60 0.87 -16.64
N VAL A 161 -23.18 1.97 -16.13
CA VAL A 161 -22.61 3.31 -16.28
C VAL A 161 -21.26 3.40 -15.54
N PHE A 162 -21.22 2.95 -14.29
CA PHE A 162 -20.00 2.98 -13.51
C PHE A 162 -18.94 2.01 -14.06
N ALA A 163 -19.31 0.84 -14.58
CA ALA A 163 -18.35 -0.10 -15.18
C ALA A 163 -17.60 0.50 -16.36
N ALA A 164 -18.29 1.24 -17.24
CA ALA A 164 -17.66 1.93 -18.36
C ALA A 164 -16.67 3.01 -17.87
N ARG A 165 -17.06 3.79 -16.86
CA ARG A 165 -16.23 4.85 -16.27
C ARG A 165 -15.01 4.28 -15.53
N ALA A 166 -15.22 3.25 -14.72
CA ALA A 166 -14.18 2.53 -14.01
C ALA A 166 -13.20 1.86 -14.99
N PHE A 167 -13.68 1.26 -16.07
CA PHE A 167 -12.81 0.66 -17.08
C PHE A 167 -11.89 1.70 -17.72
N GLU A 168 -12.43 2.86 -18.11
CA GLU A 168 -11.63 3.96 -18.65
C GLU A 168 -10.53 4.40 -17.67
N GLY A 169 -10.91 4.74 -16.43
CA GLY A 169 -9.97 5.20 -15.41
C GLY A 169 -8.88 4.16 -15.08
N ILE A 170 -9.28 2.92 -14.82
CA ILE A 170 -8.37 1.81 -14.49
C ILE A 170 -7.43 1.52 -15.67
N ARG A 171 -7.97 1.38 -16.89
CA ARG A 171 -7.18 1.06 -18.08
C ARG A 171 -6.11 2.11 -18.34
N ASN A 172 -6.50 3.38 -18.33
CA ASN A 172 -5.59 4.49 -18.60
C ASN A 172 -4.49 4.57 -17.52
N THR A 173 -4.85 4.42 -16.24
CA THR A 173 -3.86 4.36 -15.14
C THR A 173 -2.92 3.16 -15.28
N VAL A 174 -3.43 1.95 -15.54
CA VAL A 174 -2.61 0.72 -15.68
C VAL A 174 -1.62 0.84 -16.84
N GLU A 175 -2.05 1.36 -18.00
CA GLU A 175 -1.17 1.55 -19.16
C GLU A 175 -0.12 2.63 -18.90
N HIS A 176 -0.50 3.72 -18.23
CA HIS A 176 0.41 4.78 -17.85
C HIS A 176 1.46 4.28 -16.87
N ASP A 177 1.06 3.65 -15.78
CA ASP A 177 1.96 3.14 -14.75
C ASP A 177 2.87 2.03 -15.30
N ARG A 178 2.39 1.20 -16.23
CA ARG A 178 3.23 0.22 -16.94
C ARG A 178 4.37 0.87 -17.72
N ALA A 179 4.19 2.10 -18.22
CA ALA A 179 5.20 2.82 -18.98
C ALA A 179 6.13 3.69 -18.13
N VAL A 180 5.80 3.91 -16.85
CA VAL A 180 6.48 4.91 -15.99
C VAL A 180 7.15 4.27 -14.79
N VAL A 181 6.49 3.32 -14.12
CA VAL A 181 6.94 2.79 -12.82
C VAL A 181 7.03 1.27 -12.78
N PHE A 182 6.98 0.59 -13.94
CA PHE A 182 7.21 -0.86 -14.02
C PHE A 182 8.66 -1.15 -14.38
N ASP A 183 9.34 -1.96 -13.57
CA ASP A 183 10.69 -2.45 -13.90
C ASP A 183 10.60 -3.84 -14.56
N PRO A 184 10.96 -3.98 -15.85
CA PRO A 184 10.97 -5.28 -16.52
C PRO A 184 12.06 -6.24 -16.01
N ALA A 185 13.09 -5.76 -15.30
CA ALA A 185 14.18 -6.58 -14.79
C ALA A 185 13.73 -7.54 -13.68
N ASP A 186 12.87 -7.07 -12.77
CA ASP A 186 12.32 -7.88 -11.69
C ASP A 186 10.83 -8.20 -11.85
N GLY A 187 10.14 -7.54 -12.79
CA GLY A 187 8.72 -7.75 -13.05
C GLY A 187 7.80 -7.10 -12.03
N LEU A 188 8.29 -6.11 -11.28
CA LEU A 188 7.56 -5.40 -10.24
C LEU A 188 7.31 -3.93 -10.58
N TYR A 189 6.42 -3.31 -9.82
CA TYR A 189 6.14 -1.88 -9.85
C TYR A 189 6.89 -1.18 -8.72
N LEU A 190 7.46 -0.02 -9.06
CA LEU A 190 8.16 0.88 -8.16
C LEU A 190 7.18 1.73 -7.36
N GLY A 191 7.60 2.12 -6.16
CA GLY A 191 6.94 3.13 -5.36
C GLY A 191 6.72 2.74 -3.91
N GLU A 192 6.35 3.76 -3.15
CA GLU A 192 6.10 3.69 -1.73
C GLU A 192 5.02 2.67 -1.36
N HIS A 193 5.09 2.10 -0.16
CA HIS A 193 4.02 1.32 0.45
C HIS A 193 2.67 2.03 0.40
N SER A 194 1.61 1.23 0.20
CA SER A 194 0.27 1.75 0.42
C SER A 194 0.03 2.01 1.90
N PHE A 195 -0.51 3.19 2.21
CA PHE A 195 -0.86 3.71 3.54
C PHE A 195 0.27 3.95 4.54
N LEU A 196 1.38 3.23 4.44
CA LEU A 196 2.56 3.38 5.30
C LEU A 196 3.48 4.52 4.84
N ASP A 197 2.87 5.68 4.52
CA ASP A 197 3.46 6.84 3.85
C ASP A 197 4.26 7.79 4.77
N TRP A 198 4.28 7.54 6.09
CA TRP A 198 5.23 8.21 6.98
C TRP A 198 6.55 7.47 6.94
N ARG A 199 7.36 7.82 5.94
CA ARG A 199 8.62 7.13 5.64
C ARG A 199 9.58 7.01 6.81
N GLU A 200 9.59 7.99 7.73
CA GLU A 200 10.37 7.97 8.98
C GLU A 200 9.98 6.83 9.92
N GLN A 201 8.84 6.17 9.68
CA GLN A 201 8.34 5.05 10.47
C GLN A 201 8.36 3.71 9.73
N SER A 202 8.27 3.74 8.40
CA SER A 202 8.11 2.53 7.57
C SER A 202 9.41 2.09 6.91
N TYR A 203 10.33 3.01 6.66
CA TYR A 203 11.62 2.77 5.98
C TYR A 203 12.78 2.90 6.97
N ALA A 204 13.99 2.63 6.49
CA ALA A 204 15.21 2.92 7.24
C ALA A 204 15.40 4.44 7.41
N ASP A 205 15.86 4.90 8.57
CA ASP A 205 16.01 6.34 8.88
C ASP A 205 16.80 7.13 7.82
N TRP A 206 17.79 6.50 7.19
CA TRP A 206 18.62 7.12 6.17
C TRP A 206 17.88 7.47 4.87
N THR A 207 16.64 6.99 4.65
CA THR A 207 15.82 7.33 3.46
C THR A 207 14.96 8.58 3.64
N LYS A 208 14.80 9.12 4.86
CA LYS A 208 13.83 10.20 5.14
C LYS A 208 14.01 11.46 4.31
N ASP A 209 15.26 11.76 3.93
CA ASP A 209 15.66 12.91 3.11
C ASP A 209 16.14 12.49 1.70
N ASP A 210 16.08 11.20 1.38
CA ASP A 210 16.48 10.58 0.11
C ASP A 210 15.29 9.81 -0.48
N VAL A 211 14.24 10.58 -0.80
CA VAL A 211 12.96 10.05 -1.28
C VAL A 211 13.02 9.47 -2.70
N ALA A 212 14.08 9.74 -3.46
CA ALA A 212 14.30 9.05 -4.73
C ALA A 212 14.56 7.55 -4.50
N THR A 213 15.21 7.20 -3.40
CA THR A 213 15.38 5.81 -3.01
C THR A 213 14.02 5.15 -2.73
N ILE A 214 13.11 5.83 -2.02
CA ILE A 214 11.74 5.33 -1.78
C ILE A 214 10.98 5.16 -3.09
N ALA A 215 11.13 6.10 -4.03
CA ALA A 215 10.55 5.99 -5.36
C ALA A 215 11.07 4.77 -6.16
N THR A 216 12.27 4.27 -5.84
CA THR A 216 12.79 3.00 -6.38
C THR A 216 12.48 1.78 -5.51
N SER A 217 11.78 1.91 -4.39
CA SER A 217 11.42 0.72 -3.62
C SER A 217 10.36 -0.10 -4.36
N ARG A 218 10.30 -1.42 -4.10
CA ARG A 218 9.17 -2.27 -4.52
C ARG A 218 8.47 -2.72 -3.26
N SER A 219 7.27 -2.21 -3.02
CA SER A 219 6.51 -2.51 -1.81
C SER A 219 5.45 -3.59 -2.08
N LEU A 220 5.25 -4.51 -1.14
CA LEU A 220 4.30 -5.63 -1.28
C LEU A 220 2.87 -5.14 -1.49
N SER A 221 2.38 -4.28 -0.59
CA SER A 221 1.01 -3.74 -0.67
C SER A 221 0.75 -3.04 -2.00
N THR A 222 1.69 -2.22 -2.46
CA THR A 222 1.61 -1.51 -3.75
C THR A 222 1.61 -2.44 -4.96
N ASN A 223 2.44 -3.49 -4.94
CA ASN A 223 2.45 -4.47 -6.03
C ASN A 223 1.19 -5.33 -6.07
N VAL A 224 0.62 -5.67 -4.91
CA VAL A 224 -0.67 -6.38 -4.85
C VAL A 224 -1.83 -5.48 -5.32
N THR A 225 -1.82 -4.18 -5.02
CA THR A 225 -2.84 -3.25 -5.55
C THR A 225 -2.68 -3.02 -7.05
N HIS A 226 -1.45 -2.99 -7.60
CA HIS A 226 -1.23 -3.03 -9.05
C HIS A 226 -1.77 -4.31 -9.67
N TRP A 227 -1.55 -5.47 -9.05
CA TRP A 227 -2.15 -6.73 -9.50
C TRP A 227 -3.67 -6.65 -9.54
N ALA A 228 -4.30 -6.12 -8.48
CA ALA A 228 -5.75 -5.99 -8.40
C ALA A 228 -6.30 -5.05 -9.49
N ALA A 229 -5.61 -3.96 -9.80
CA ALA A 229 -5.99 -3.04 -10.86
C ALA A 229 -5.87 -3.66 -12.26
N ILE A 230 -4.79 -4.41 -12.52
CA ILE A 230 -4.60 -5.10 -13.80
C ILE A 230 -5.65 -6.21 -13.97
N ASP A 231 -5.96 -6.95 -12.90
CA ASP A 231 -7.03 -7.95 -12.91
C ASP A 231 -8.41 -7.32 -13.17
N ALA A 232 -8.72 -6.20 -12.51
CA ALA A 232 -9.94 -5.44 -12.77
C ALA A 232 -10.01 -4.95 -14.22
N ALA A 233 -8.91 -4.44 -14.79
CA ALA A 233 -8.84 -4.07 -16.20
C ALA A 233 -9.14 -5.26 -17.12
N SER A 234 -8.63 -6.45 -16.80
CA SER A 234 -8.92 -7.68 -17.54
C SER A 234 -10.41 -8.03 -17.51
N ARG A 235 -11.03 -8.03 -16.32
CA ARG A 235 -12.45 -8.37 -16.13
C ARG A 235 -13.37 -7.37 -16.83
N LEU A 236 -13.09 -6.08 -16.67
CA LEU A 236 -13.87 -5.01 -17.29
C LEU A 236 -13.74 -4.99 -18.81
N ALA A 237 -12.53 -5.23 -19.34
CA ALA A 237 -12.31 -5.39 -20.78
C ALA A 237 -13.14 -6.55 -21.36
N ALA A 238 -13.18 -7.69 -20.67
CA ALA A 238 -14.00 -8.83 -21.07
C ALA A 238 -15.50 -8.48 -21.04
N GLY A 239 -15.94 -7.73 -20.02
CA GLY A 239 -17.33 -7.28 -19.86
C GLY A 239 -17.82 -6.37 -20.99
N VAL A 240 -16.93 -5.54 -21.57
CA VAL A 240 -17.25 -4.72 -22.75
C VAL A 240 -16.99 -5.42 -24.10
N GLY A 241 -16.60 -6.70 -24.07
CA GLY A 241 -16.34 -7.51 -25.27
C GLY A 241 -14.95 -7.35 -25.89
N ASP A 242 -14.02 -6.63 -25.26
CA ASP A 242 -12.63 -6.50 -25.72
C ASP A 242 -11.77 -7.66 -25.20
N GLN A 243 -11.89 -8.81 -25.89
CA GLN A 243 -11.16 -10.02 -25.53
C GLN A 243 -9.64 -9.90 -25.72
N GLY A 244 -9.18 -9.00 -26.60
CA GLY A 244 -7.76 -8.75 -26.82
C GLY A 244 -7.12 -8.02 -25.63
N ALA A 245 -7.76 -6.94 -25.16
CA ALA A 245 -7.35 -6.24 -23.96
C ALA A 245 -7.47 -7.14 -22.71
N ALA A 246 -8.56 -7.91 -22.59
CA ALA A 246 -8.73 -8.86 -21.49
C ALA A 246 -7.56 -9.86 -21.41
N ALA A 247 -7.20 -10.51 -22.53
CA ALA A 247 -6.08 -11.44 -22.58
C ALA A 247 -4.73 -10.78 -22.27
N LYS A 248 -4.51 -9.54 -22.75
CA LYS A 248 -3.32 -8.74 -22.45
C LYS A 248 -3.19 -8.49 -20.95
N TYR A 249 -4.24 -7.97 -20.32
CA TYR A 249 -4.20 -7.64 -18.89
C TYR A 249 -4.14 -8.89 -18.02
N ARG A 250 -4.84 -9.98 -18.36
CA ARG A 250 -4.68 -11.26 -17.66
C ARG A 250 -3.23 -11.73 -17.67
N SER A 251 -2.57 -11.70 -18.83
CA SER A 251 -1.15 -12.07 -18.94
C SER A 251 -0.24 -11.19 -18.09
N TRP A 252 -0.52 -9.89 -18.01
CA TRP A 252 0.22 -8.97 -17.14
C TRP A 252 0.01 -9.26 -15.66
N ALA A 253 -1.23 -9.54 -15.23
CA ALA A 253 -1.56 -9.91 -13.86
C ALA A 253 -0.90 -11.25 -13.46
N ASP A 254 -0.90 -12.25 -14.35
CA ASP A 254 -0.26 -13.54 -14.11
C ASP A 254 1.25 -13.38 -13.86
N LYS A 255 1.93 -12.62 -14.72
CA LYS A 255 3.38 -12.37 -14.57
C LYS A 255 3.70 -11.59 -13.30
N LEU A 256 2.88 -10.59 -12.95
CA LEU A 256 3.08 -9.82 -11.71
C LEU A 256 2.86 -10.69 -10.48
N MET A 257 1.86 -11.58 -10.49
CA MET A 257 1.65 -12.54 -9.41
C MET A 257 2.85 -13.47 -9.22
N GLU A 258 3.42 -13.97 -10.31
CA GLU A 258 4.64 -14.79 -10.29
C GLU A 258 5.83 -14.02 -9.72
N ALA A 259 6.04 -12.77 -10.17
CA ALA A 259 7.10 -11.90 -9.66
C ALA A 259 6.93 -11.60 -8.16
N ILE A 260 5.71 -11.30 -7.71
CA ILE A 260 5.43 -11.04 -6.29
C ILE A 260 5.80 -12.26 -5.44
N ARG A 261 5.35 -13.45 -5.84
CA ARG A 261 5.68 -14.70 -5.14
C ARG A 261 7.17 -14.98 -5.11
N ALA A 262 7.87 -14.75 -6.23
CA ALA A 262 9.28 -15.04 -6.35
C ALA A 262 10.17 -14.08 -5.54
N LYS A 263 9.77 -12.80 -5.45
CA LYS A 263 10.61 -11.74 -4.87
C LYS A 263 10.27 -11.41 -3.42
N PHE A 264 8.99 -11.48 -3.02
CA PHE A 264 8.58 -11.12 -1.66
C PHE A 264 8.44 -12.31 -0.71
N TRP A 265 8.19 -13.53 -1.19
CA TRP A 265 8.01 -14.67 -0.27
C TRP A 265 9.31 -15.03 0.43
N LEU A 266 9.27 -15.16 1.76
CA LEU A 266 10.39 -15.55 2.63
C LEU A 266 10.12 -16.96 3.19
N PRO A 267 10.57 -18.05 2.52
CA PRO A 267 10.19 -19.41 2.89
C PRO A 267 10.58 -19.78 4.32
N GLY A 268 11.77 -19.37 4.78
CA GLY A 268 12.25 -19.65 6.13
C GLY A 268 11.48 -18.90 7.23
N LYS A 269 10.71 -17.87 6.87
CA LYS A 269 9.86 -17.10 7.79
C LYS A 269 8.38 -17.43 7.65
N GLY A 270 7.98 -18.12 6.56
CA GLY A 270 6.58 -18.36 6.24
C GLY A 270 5.78 -17.06 6.13
N GLN A 271 6.39 -16.02 5.56
CA GLN A 271 5.86 -14.66 5.46
C GLN A 271 6.24 -14.00 4.14
N PHE A 272 5.52 -12.93 3.79
CA PHE A 272 5.95 -12.02 2.72
C PHE A 272 6.76 -10.87 3.30
N SER A 273 7.91 -10.58 2.69
CA SER A 273 8.66 -9.34 2.87
C SER A 273 7.76 -8.15 2.55
N GLN A 274 7.87 -7.10 3.36
CA GLN A 274 7.16 -5.84 3.15
C GLN A 274 7.69 -5.11 1.90
N MET A 275 9.00 -5.18 1.61
CA MET A 275 9.62 -4.43 0.51
C MET A 275 10.93 -5.06 0.00
N LEU A 276 11.31 -4.67 -1.22
CA LEU A 276 12.69 -4.59 -1.68
C LEU A 276 13.06 -3.10 -1.64
N SER A 277 14.05 -2.72 -0.84
CA SER A 277 14.15 -1.34 -0.36
C SER A 277 14.67 -0.34 -1.38
N THR A 278 15.55 -0.73 -2.31
CA THR A 278 16.24 0.21 -3.21
C THR A 278 16.62 -0.44 -4.54
N GLU A 279 17.06 0.36 -5.52
CA GLU A 279 17.70 -0.15 -6.75
C GLU A 279 19.11 -0.73 -6.52
N LEU A 280 19.87 -0.21 -5.55
CA LEU A 280 21.26 -0.62 -5.30
C LEU A 280 21.37 -1.87 -4.41
N ASP A 281 20.28 -2.20 -3.72
CA ASP A 281 20.04 -3.39 -2.94
C ASP A 281 18.56 -3.79 -3.11
N THR A 282 18.33 -4.73 -4.03
CA THR A 282 17.01 -5.29 -4.35
C THR A 282 16.71 -6.56 -3.54
N SER A 283 17.46 -6.84 -2.47
CA SER A 283 17.14 -7.96 -1.59
C SER A 283 15.85 -7.69 -0.80
N PRO A 284 15.03 -8.71 -0.53
CA PRO A 284 13.86 -8.55 0.32
C PRO A 284 14.30 -8.37 1.79
N VAL A 285 13.65 -7.45 2.48
CA VAL A 285 13.84 -7.28 3.94
C VAL A 285 13.11 -8.37 4.72
N ASN A 286 13.65 -8.78 5.87
CA ASN A 286 12.97 -9.71 6.79
C ASN A 286 12.00 -8.95 7.73
N ARG A 287 11.14 -8.12 7.13
CA ARG A 287 10.11 -7.32 7.79
C ARG A 287 8.80 -7.48 7.04
N TYR A 288 7.66 -7.31 7.71
CA TYR A 288 6.34 -7.68 7.18
C TYR A 288 5.37 -6.50 7.28
N ASP A 289 4.50 -6.38 6.27
CA ASP A 289 3.38 -5.44 6.19
C ASP A 289 2.07 -6.24 6.30
N ALA A 290 1.28 -5.98 7.35
CA ALA A 290 0.03 -6.70 7.62
C ALA A 290 -1.02 -6.49 6.54
N LEU A 291 -1.12 -5.28 5.98
CA LEU A 291 -2.08 -4.97 4.93
C LEU A 291 -1.68 -5.67 3.64
N GLY A 292 -0.43 -5.51 3.21
CA GLY A 292 0.10 -6.18 2.02
C GLY A 292 -0.02 -7.71 2.10
N THR A 293 0.26 -8.28 3.26
CA THR A 293 0.08 -9.72 3.52
C THR A 293 -1.38 -10.15 3.41
N SER A 294 -2.28 -9.40 4.04
CA SER A 294 -3.72 -9.69 3.99
C SER A 294 -4.27 -9.58 2.57
N LEU A 295 -3.87 -8.55 1.83
CA LEU A 295 -4.26 -8.37 0.43
C LEU A 295 -3.73 -9.52 -0.43
N ALA A 296 -2.49 -9.98 -0.24
CA ALA A 296 -1.96 -11.13 -0.99
C ALA A 296 -2.81 -12.39 -0.75
N VAL A 297 -3.26 -12.62 0.49
CA VAL A 297 -4.19 -13.73 0.83
C VAL A 297 -5.54 -13.55 0.16
N LEU A 298 -6.15 -12.37 0.30
CA LEU A 298 -7.53 -12.11 -0.12
C LEU A 298 -7.69 -12.07 -1.64
N THR A 299 -6.71 -11.52 -2.35
CA THR A 299 -6.66 -11.48 -3.82
C THR A 299 -6.28 -12.83 -4.46
N GLY A 300 -5.73 -13.77 -3.69
CA GLY A 300 -5.22 -15.04 -4.22
C GLY A 300 -3.82 -14.95 -4.86
N VAL A 301 -3.14 -13.81 -4.69
CA VAL A 301 -1.72 -13.69 -5.03
C VAL A 301 -0.89 -14.63 -4.18
N ALA A 302 -1.21 -14.87 -2.91
CA ALA A 302 -0.62 -15.96 -2.14
C ALA A 302 -1.21 -17.32 -2.59
N THR A 303 -0.35 -18.33 -2.73
CA THR A 303 -0.84 -19.72 -2.84
C THR A 303 -1.55 -20.14 -1.55
N PRO A 304 -2.43 -21.17 -1.56
CA PRO A 304 -3.10 -21.63 -0.35
C PRO A 304 -2.14 -21.93 0.81
N GLU A 305 -0.99 -22.54 0.54
CA GLU A 305 0.04 -22.85 1.54
C GLU A 305 0.72 -21.60 2.07
N GLN A 306 1.06 -20.65 1.19
CA GLN A 306 1.63 -19.36 1.60
C GLN A 306 0.63 -18.56 2.43
N ALA A 307 -0.64 -18.53 2.03
CA ALA A 307 -1.70 -17.81 2.72
C ALA A 307 -1.89 -18.35 4.14
N ASP A 308 -1.96 -19.67 4.27
CA ASP A 308 -2.08 -20.35 5.55
C ASP A 308 -0.89 -20.04 6.48
N GLN A 309 0.34 -20.15 5.98
CA GLN A 309 1.55 -19.83 6.75
C GLN A 309 1.61 -18.35 7.12
N ALA A 310 1.32 -17.46 6.18
CA ALA A 310 1.38 -16.01 6.41
C ALA A 310 0.38 -15.56 7.48
N VAL A 311 -0.85 -16.09 7.48
CA VAL A 311 -1.82 -15.78 8.54
C VAL A 311 -1.38 -16.39 9.86
N ARG A 312 -1.02 -17.68 9.88
CA ARG A 312 -0.65 -18.39 11.12
C ARG A 312 0.59 -17.84 11.79
N ASN A 313 1.55 -17.34 11.03
CA ASN A 313 2.85 -16.92 11.54
C ASN A 313 2.95 -15.40 11.77
N TYR A 314 1.93 -14.61 11.40
CA TYR A 314 2.02 -13.16 11.58
C TYR A 314 2.00 -12.83 13.08
N PRO A 315 2.99 -12.07 13.60
CA PRO A 315 3.08 -11.79 15.02
C PRO A 315 1.84 -11.08 15.59
N GLN A 316 1.42 -11.52 16.78
CA GLN A 316 0.27 -10.95 17.49
C GLN A 316 0.75 -10.19 18.72
N THR A 317 -0.01 -9.17 19.14
CA THR A 317 0.22 -8.48 20.42
C THR A 317 -1.05 -8.49 21.27
N GLU A 318 -0.95 -8.05 22.52
CA GLU A 318 -2.08 -8.04 23.46
C GLU A 318 -3.28 -7.21 22.94
N PHE A 319 -2.99 -6.09 22.28
CA PHE A 319 -3.98 -5.08 21.87
C PHE A 319 -4.48 -5.28 20.43
N GLY A 320 -3.74 -6.00 19.59
CA GLY A 320 -4.04 -6.20 18.17
C GLY A 320 -2.78 -6.43 17.33
N PRO A 321 -2.91 -6.57 16.01
CA PRO A 321 -1.77 -6.75 15.14
C PRO A 321 -1.10 -5.39 14.85
N SER A 322 0.23 -5.37 14.88
CA SER A 322 0.95 -4.23 14.33
C SER A 322 0.82 -4.20 12.81
N VAL A 323 0.80 -2.99 12.24
CA VAL A 323 0.78 -2.85 10.79
C VAL A 323 2.12 -3.17 10.12
N LEU A 324 3.21 -3.02 10.86
CA LEU A 324 4.57 -3.39 10.48
C LEU A 324 5.16 -4.36 11.49
N TRP A 325 6.02 -5.28 11.08
CA TRP A 325 6.78 -6.12 12.03
C TRP A 325 8.20 -6.43 11.53
N PRO A 326 9.23 -6.50 12.42
CA PRO A 326 9.21 -6.06 13.82
C PRO A 326 9.07 -4.54 13.93
N GLN A 327 8.96 -4.02 15.16
CA GLN A 327 8.93 -2.56 15.36
C GLN A 327 10.34 -1.97 15.16
N GLN A 328 10.41 -0.67 14.85
CA GLN A 328 11.65 0.11 14.82
C GLN A 328 11.90 0.77 16.18
N GLN A 329 13.13 0.70 16.67
CA GLN A 329 13.53 1.34 17.92
C GLN A 329 13.58 2.86 17.78
N GLY A 330 13.21 3.58 18.85
CA GLY A 330 13.34 5.05 18.91
C GLY A 330 12.37 5.83 18.02
N VAL A 331 11.37 5.16 17.44
CA VAL A 331 10.35 5.78 16.59
C VAL A 331 9.02 5.83 17.32
N GLU A 332 8.41 7.01 17.36
CA GLU A 332 7.14 7.27 18.05
C GLU A 332 5.95 6.50 17.44
N PRO A 333 4.89 6.21 18.23
CA PRO A 333 3.71 5.48 17.75
C PRO A 333 2.89 6.23 16.69
N TYR A 334 2.72 5.63 15.51
CA TYR A 334 1.69 5.97 14.50
C TYR A 334 1.54 4.81 13.49
N HIS A 335 2.45 4.66 12.53
CA HIS A 335 2.60 3.45 11.70
C HIS A 335 3.49 2.43 12.40
N ASN A 336 4.68 2.86 12.85
CA ASN A 336 5.47 2.08 13.79
C ASN A 336 4.79 2.07 15.16
N ASN A 337 4.84 0.96 15.89
CA ASN A 337 4.09 0.76 17.13
C ASN A 337 2.58 1.05 17.00
N GLY A 338 2.03 0.92 15.79
CA GLY A 338 0.64 1.24 15.46
C GLY A 338 -0.22 0.02 15.17
N ILE A 339 -1.43 0.01 15.72
CA ILE A 339 -2.51 -0.90 15.36
C ILE A 339 -3.58 -0.08 14.64
N TRP A 340 -3.90 -0.45 13.41
CA TRP A 340 -4.88 0.26 12.59
C TRP A 340 -6.12 -0.61 12.39
N PRO A 341 -7.31 -0.22 12.90
CA PRO A 341 -8.50 -1.07 12.86
C PRO A 341 -8.88 -1.57 11.47
N PHE A 342 -8.71 -0.77 10.41
CA PHE A 342 -9.01 -1.23 9.06
C PHE A 342 -8.05 -2.37 8.60
N VAL A 343 -6.76 -2.30 8.96
CA VAL A 343 -5.80 -3.39 8.70
C VAL A 343 -6.13 -4.61 9.54
N THR A 344 -6.53 -4.42 10.80
CA THR A 344 -7.02 -5.51 11.67
C THR A 344 -8.21 -6.23 11.04
N ALA A 345 -9.13 -5.51 10.40
CA ALA A 345 -10.25 -6.11 9.68
C ALA A 345 -9.81 -6.91 8.43
N TYR A 346 -8.85 -6.41 7.65
CA TYR A 346 -8.24 -7.19 6.56
C TYR A 346 -7.57 -8.47 7.05
N MET A 347 -6.84 -8.42 8.16
CA MET A 347 -6.24 -9.60 8.77
C MET A 347 -7.30 -10.59 9.27
N MET A 348 -8.43 -10.10 9.78
CA MET A 348 -9.56 -10.95 10.15
C MET A 348 -10.16 -11.65 8.93
N ARG A 349 -10.39 -10.94 7.82
CA ARG A 349 -10.86 -11.55 6.55
C ARG A 349 -9.87 -12.59 6.03
N ALA A 350 -8.57 -12.30 6.08
CA ALA A 350 -7.53 -13.25 5.67
C ALA A 350 -7.53 -14.52 6.56
N ALA A 351 -7.76 -14.35 7.87
CA ALA A 351 -7.91 -15.46 8.80
C ALA A 351 -9.18 -16.28 8.55
N ALA A 352 -10.30 -15.62 8.24
CA ALA A 352 -11.53 -16.30 7.82
C ALA A 352 -11.30 -17.13 6.55
N LYS A 353 -10.62 -16.55 5.53
CA LYS A 353 -10.30 -17.23 4.26
C LYS A 353 -9.42 -18.46 4.44
N THR A 354 -8.52 -18.46 5.43
CA THR A 354 -7.62 -19.59 5.73
C THR A 354 -8.15 -20.52 6.83
N GLY A 355 -9.32 -20.24 7.40
CA GLY A 355 -9.92 -21.05 8.45
C GLY A 355 -9.24 -20.94 9.82
N ASN A 356 -8.52 -19.84 10.08
CA ASN A 356 -7.79 -19.62 11.34
C ASN A 356 -8.65 -18.90 12.38
N ASP A 357 -9.36 -19.66 13.23
CA ASP A 357 -10.26 -19.11 14.26
C ASP A 357 -9.53 -18.32 15.34
N GLY A 358 -8.31 -18.73 15.71
CA GLY A 358 -7.52 -18.05 16.73
C GLY A 358 -7.14 -16.62 16.29
N VAL A 359 -6.60 -16.46 15.08
CA VAL A 359 -6.23 -15.13 14.56
C VAL A 359 -7.47 -14.28 14.32
N ALA A 360 -8.54 -14.85 13.74
CA ALA A 360 -9.78 -14.12 13.53
C ALA A 360 -10.39 -13.62 14.84
N HIS A 361 -10.39 -14.43 15.90
CA HIS A 361 -10.85 -14.02 17.23
C HIS A 361 -9.99 -12.91 17.83
N ALA A 362 -8.66 -13.00 17.73
CA ALA A 362 -7.76 -11.96 18.22
C ALA A 362 -8.04 -10.60 17.54
N GLN A 363 -8.29 -10.61 16.23
CA GLN A 363 -8.58 -9.39 15.46
C GLN A 363 -9.95 -8.82 15.79
N ALA A 364 -10.98 -9.66 15.87
CA ALA A 364 -12.31 -9.23 16.28
C ALA A 364 -12.29 -8.60 17.69
N ARG A 365 -11.55 -9.21 18.64
CA ARG A 365 -11.37 -8.66 19.99
C ARG A 365 -10.69 -7.29 19.97
N SER A 366 -9.68 -7.10 19.11
CA SER A 366 -9.00 -5.80 18.95
C SER A 366 -9.96 -4.72 18.44
N LEU A 367 -10.77 -5.02 17.41
CA LEU A 367 -11.79 -4.11 16.87
C LEU A 367 -12.84 -3.71 17.90
N VAL A 368 -13.44 -4.72 18.57
CA VAL A 368 -14.47 -4.51 19.60
C VAL A 368 -13.92 -3.69 20.75
N ARG A 369 -12.73 -4.05 21.26
CA ARG A 369 -12.08 -3.33 22.36
C ARG A 369 -11.82 -1.87 22.01
N GLY A 370 -11.25 -1.60 20.84
CA GLY A 370 -10.94 -0.23 20.40
C GLY A 370 -12.19 0.65 20.38
N ALA A 371 -13.22 0.22 19.66
CA ALA A 371 -14.46 0.99 19.56
C ALA A 371 -15.19 1.13 20.90
N ALA A 372 -15.21 0.08 21.74
CA ALA A 372 -15.87 0.12 23.05
C ALA A 372 -15.15 1.06 24.04
N LEU A 373 -13.83 0.99 24.12
CA LEU A 373 -13.06 1.82 25.06
C LEU A 373 -13.09 3.29 24.65
N PHE A 374 -12.91 3.60 23.37
CA PHE A 374 -12.81 4.98 22.91
C PHE A 374 -14.15 5.58 22.49
N GLY A 375 -15.20 4.78 22.44
CA GLY A 375 -16.55 5.20 22.07
C GLY A 375 -16.62 5.76 20.65
N THR A 376 -15.68 5.42 19.77
CA THR A 376 -15.59 5.83 18.35
C THR A 376 -14.64 4.87 17.62
N ASN A 377 -14.83 4.71 16.31
CA ASN A 377 -13.85 4.03 15.47
C ASN A 377 -12.65 4.96 15.22
N LYS A 378 -11.61 4.79 16.04
CA LYS A 378 -10.34 5.53 15.95
C LYS A 378 -9.55 5.16 14.71
N GLU A 379 -8.70 6.08 14.26
CA GLU A 379 -7.79 5.87 13.13
C GLU A 379 -6.72 4.82 13.46
N ASN A 380 -6.07 4.94 14.61
CA ASN A 380 -5.04 4.01 15.06
C ASN A 380 -4.98 3.91 16.59
N ILE A 381 -4.32 2.88 17.11
CA ILE A 381 -4.15 2.58 18.53
C ILE A 381 -2.66 2.33 18.78
N ASN A 382 -2.15 2.83 19.91
CA ASN A 382 -0.78 2.61 20.34
C ASN A 382 -0.61 1.16 20.81
N LEU A 383 0.26 0.42 20.13
CA LEU A 383 0.53 -0.99 20.40
C LEU A 383 1.13 -1.25 21.78
N LEU A 384 1.88 -0.30 22.34
CA LEU A 384 2.66 -0.50 23.57
C LEU A 384 1.78 -0.49 24.82
N ASN A 385 0.68 0.27 24.80
CA ASN A 385 -0.15 0.51 25.98
C ASN A 385 -1.66 0.44 25.69
N GLY A 386 -2.07 0.28 24.44
CA GLY A 386 -3.46 0.22 24.02
C GLY A 386 -4.22 1.53 24.10
N THR A 387 -3.56 2.68 24.24
CA THR A 387 -4.19 4.00 24.27
C THR A 387 -4.29 4.61 22.86
N THR A 388 -4.89 5.79 22.73
CA THR A 388 -4.91 6.57 21.48
C THR A 388 -3.77 7.59 21.41
N GLU A 389 -2.78 7.49 22.30
CA GLU A 389 -1.61 8.38 22.32
C GLU A 389 -0.64 7.95 21.22
N THR A 390 -0.87 8.51 20.03
CA THR A 390 -0.06 8.37 18.82
C THR A 390 0.21 9.75 18.26
N ALA A 391 1.11 9.87 17.28
CA ALA A 391 1.49 11.16 16.70
C ALA A 391 0.28 11.92 16.11
N LEU A 392 -0.70 11.19 15.56
CA LEU A 392 -1.94 11.72 15.00
C LEU A 392 -3.04 10.66 15.05
N ASN A 393 -4.28 11.08 15.32
CA ASN A 393 -5.41 10.17 15.45
C ASN A 393 -6.75 10.88 15.23
N SER A 394 -7.58 10.37 14.33
CA SER A 394 -8.93 10.87 14.08
C SER A 394 -10.02 9.99 14.71
N ASP A 395 -11.08 10.64 15.22
CA ASP A 395 -12.36 9.97 15.51
C ASP A 395 -13.07 9.65 14.19
N ARG A 396 -14.01 8.69 14.24
CA ARG A 396 -14.88 8.29 13.13
C ARG A 396 -14.09 8.15 11.82
N GLN A 397 -12.92 7.53 11.88
CA GLN A 397 -12.09 7.38 10.70
C GLN A 397 -12.72 6.37 9.74
N THR A 398 -12.96 6.78 8.49
CA THR A 398 -13.85 6.08 7.56
C THR A 398 -13.42 4.63 7.29
N TRP A 399 -12.13 4.34 7.16
CA TRP A 399 -11.66 2.95 7.00
C TRP A 399 -11.83 2.11 8.26
N SER A 400 -11.83 2.72 9.45
CA SER A 400 -11.98 2.01 10.73
C SER A 400 -13.44 1.76 11.01
N VAL A 401 -14.30 2.71 10.65
CA VAL A 401 -15.75 2.54 10.59
C VAL A 401 -16.08 1.37 9.66
N ALA A 402 -15.51 1.36 8.45
CA ALA A 402 -15.67 0.25 7.52
C ALA A 402 -15.09 -1.06 8.07
N GLY A 403 -13.98 -1.04 8.79
CA GLY A 403 -13.41 -2.23 9.45
C GLY A 403 -14.34 -2.88 10.47
N MET A 404 -15.04 -2.07 11.29
CA MET A 404 -16.09 -2.59 12.19
C MET A 404 -17.28 -3.18 11.42
N MET A 405 -17.66 -2.56 10.29
CA MET A 405 -18.69 -3.11 9.41
C MET A 405 -18.25 -4.44 8.79
N SER A 406 -17.01 -4.54 8.31
CA SER A 406 -16.40 -5.73 7.71
C SER A 406 -16.42 -6.94 8.64
N MET A 407 -16.06 -6.72 9.91
CA MET A 407 -16.09 -7.75 10.94
C MET A 407 -17.47 -8.39 10.99
N VAL A 408 -18.54 -7.60 11.00
CA VAL A 408 -19.91 -8.12 11.07
C VAL A 408 -20.36 -8.68 9.72
N GLN A 409 -20.33 -7.88 8.66
CA GLN A 409 -20.93 -8.18 7.37
C GLN A 409 -20.17 -9.27 6.61
N GLN A 410 -18.87 -9.02 6.36
CA GLN A 410 -18.06 -9.85 5.47
C GLN A 410 -17.38 -11.02 6.18
N SER A 411 -17.13 -10.92 7.50
CA SER A 411 -16.50 -12.00 8.26
C SER A 411 -17.53 -12.86 9.01
N LEU A 412 -18.22 -12.29 10.01
CA LEU A 412 -19.13 -13.09 10.84
C LEU A 412 -20.35 -13.62 10.07
N PHE A 413 -20.97 -12.78 9.24
CA PHE A 413 -22.10 -13.18 8.38
C PHE A 413 -21.64 -13.64 6.99
N GLY A 414 -20.40 -13.34 6.59
CA GLY A 414 -19.80 -13.88 5.38
C GLY A 414 -20.46 -13.41 4.08
N ILE A 415 -21.00 -12.18 4.07
CA ILE A 415 -21.69 -11.61 2.91
C ILE A 415 -20.67 -10.96 1.99
N ASP A 416 -20.60 -11.46 0.77
CA ASP A 416 -19.62 -11.04 -0.23
C ASP A 416 -20.30 -10.96 -1.60
N ALA A 417 -20.51 -9.75 -2.12
CA ALA A 417 -21.07 -9.56 -3.44
C ALA A 417 -19.99 -9.76 -4.48
N GLN A 418 -20.28 -10.54 -5.52
CA GLN A 418 -19.38 -10.73 -6.66
C GLN A 418 -20.15 -10.55 -7.97
N ALA A 419 -19.42 -10.54 -9.08
CA ALA A 419 -19.98 -10.34 -10.41
C ALA A 419 -21.13 -11.32 -10.74
N ASP A 420 -21.05 -12.56 -10.26
CA ASP A 420 -22.03 -13.63 -10.51
C ASP A 420 -23.18 -13.70 -9.48
N GLY A 421 -23.11 -12.96 -8.37
CA GLY A 421 -24.17 -12.90 -7.38
C GLY A 421 -23.67 -12.65 -5.96
N LEU A 422 -24.54 -12.81 -4.97
CA LEU A 422 -24.20 -12.69 -3.55
C LEU A 422 -23.73 -14.05 -3.01
N HIS A 423 -22.48 -14.11 -2.56
CA HIS A 423 -21.88 -15.26 -1.89
C HIS A 423 -22.06 -15.13 -0.38
N VAL A 424 -22.34 -16.27 0.26
CA VAL A 424 -22.59 -16.34 1.71
C VAL A 424 -21.76 -17.45 2.34
N ALA A 425 -20.71 -17.05 3.04
CA ALA A 425 -19.74 -17.93 3.69
C ALA A 425 -19.37 -17.44 5.10
N PRO A 426 -20.30 -17.48 6.07
CA PRO A 426 -20.05 -16.96 7.42
C PRO A 426 -18.86 -17.67 8.09
N PHE A 427 -18.02 -16.87 8.74
CA PHE A 427 -16.91 -17.34 9.56
C PHE A 427 -17.06 -16.83 10.99
N LEU A 428 -17.64 -17.67 11.85
CA LEU A 428 -17.82 -17.37 13.26
C LEU A 428 -16.86 -18.24 14.11
N PRO A 429 -15.83 -17.64 14.74
CA PRO A 429 -15.06 -18.33 15.77
C PRO A 429 -15.92 -18.69 16.98
N ALA A 430 -15.74 -19.87 17.54
CA ALA A 430 -16.45 -20.31 18.75
C ALA A 430 -16.11 -19.47 19.98
N GLN A 431 -14.89 -18.95 20.02
CA GLN A 431 -14.42 -17.97 21.00
C GLN A 431 -15.28 -16.70 20.96
N MET A 432 -15.56 -16.18 19.76
CA MET A 432 -16.41 -14.99 19.57
C MET A 432 -17.84 -15.24 20.04
N ARG A 433 -18.41 -16.42 19.70
CA ARG A 433 -19.74 -16.81 20.20
C ARG A 433 -19.73 -16.84 21.74
N HIS A 434 -18.74 -17.46 22.36
CA HIS A 434 -18.67 -17.61 23.81
C HIS A 434 -18.50 -16.28 24.54
N GLU A 435 -17.70 -15.36 23.97
CA GLU A 435 -17.39 -14.08 24.60
C GLU A 435 -18.50 -13.05 24.43
N TYR A 436 -19.16 -13.02 23.27
CA TYR A 436 -20.06 -11.92 22.92
C TYR A 436 -21.52 -12.32 22.68
N PHE A 437 -21.83 -13.56 22.27
CA PHE A 437 -23.19 -13.97 21.91
C PHE A 437 -23.91 -14.57 23.12
N SER A 438 -25.22 -14.33 23.24
CA SER A 438 -26.03 -14.79 24.40
C SER A 438 -27.05 -15.87 24.05
N GLY A 439 -27.14 -16.29 22.79
CA GLY A 439 -28.14 -17.25 22.31
C GLY A 439 -27.67 -18.07 21.11
N ASN A 440 -28.64 -18.76 20.48
CA ASN A 440 -28.41 -19.68 19.37
C ASN A 440 -28.87 -19.12 18.02
N ARG A 441 -29.18 -17.82 17.95
CA ARG A 441 -29.57 -17.15 16.71
C ARG A 441 -28.97 -15.74 16.69
N ALA A 442 -28.45 -15.34 15.53
CA ALA A 442 -28.01 -13.98 15.26
C ALA A 442 -28.56 -13.49 13.93
N GLU A 443 -29.03 -12.25 13.84
CA GLU A 443 -29.65 -11.71 12.63
C GLU A 443 -28.94 -10.44 12.17
N LEU A 444 -28.68 -10.33 10.87
CA LEU A 444 -28.27 -9.11 10.18
C LEU A 444 -29.40 -8.75 9.21
N LYS A 445 -30.12 -7.68 9.54
CA LYS A 445 -31.34 -7.27 8.82
C LYS A 445 -31.10 -6.07 7.94
N GLY A 446 -31.87 -5.94 6.87
CA GLY A 446 -31.93 -4.75 6.03
C GLY A 446 -30.73 -4.54 5.12
N ILE A 447 -30.02 -5.62 4.75
CA ILE A 447 -28.95 -5.55 3.73
C ILE A 447 -29.58 -5.13 2.40
N ASP A 448 -28.96 -4.17 1.71
CA ASP A 448 -29.38 -3.75 0.38
C ASP A 448 -28.43 -4.34 -0.65
N TYR A 449 -28.90 -5.32 -1.42
CA TYR A 449 -28.13 -5.95 -2.48
C TYR A 449 -28.79 -5.66 -3.83
N ARG A 450 -28.17 -4.80 -4.63
CA ARG A 450 -28.65 -4.40 -5.97
C ARG A 450 -30.12 -3.93 -5.98
N GLY A 451 -30.59 -3.30 -4.90
CA GLY A 451 -31.97 -2.83 -4.74
C GLY A 451 -32.93 -3.83 -4.10
N HIS A 452 -32.48 -5.05 -3.80
CA HIS A 452 -33.24 -6.05 -3.05
C HIS A 452 -32.88 -6.01 -1.56
N LYS A 453 -33.89 -6.10 -0.68
CA LYS A 453 -33.67 -6.18 0.76
C LYS A 453 -33.47 -7.62 1.20
N ILE A 454 -32.46 -7.88 2.02
CA ILE A 454 -32.16 -9.20 2.57
C ILE A 454 -32.05 -9.11 4.09
N ASP A 455 -32.79 -10.00 4.77
CA ASP A 455 -32.62 -10.31 6.17
C ASP A 455 -31.95 -11.67 6.30
N MET A 456 -30.76 -11.70 6.88
CA MET A 456 -29.99 -12.92 7.09
C MET A 456 -29.98 -13.34 8.56
N ALA A 457 -30.22 -14.62 8.83
CA ALA A 457 -30.10 -15.21 10.16
C ALA A 457 -29.08 -16.35 10.17
N LEU A 458 -28.20 -16.35 11.16
CA LEU A 458 -27.35 -17.47 11.54
C LEU A 458 -28.06 -18.26 12.65
N GLU A 459 -28.31 -19.53 12.41
CA GLU A 459 -28.80 -20.48 13.41
C GLU A 459 -27.63 -21.32 13.93
N LEU A 460 -27.33 -21.21 15.22
CA LEU A 460 -26.21 -21.87 15.87
C LEU A 460 -26.67 -23.14 16.60
N PRO A 461 -25.86 -24.21 16.63
CA PRO A 461 -26.22 -25.42 17.38
C PRO A 461 -26.31 -25.15 18.89
N GLU A 462 -27.17 -25.88 19.60
CA GLU A 462 -27.21 -25.84 21.07
C GLU A 462 -25.90 -26.36 21.67
N GLY A 463 -25.28 -25.58 22.56
CA GLY A 463 -23.95 -25.91 23.08
C GLY A 463 -22.85 -25.72 22.03
N GLY A 464 -21.66 -26.24 22.31
CA GLY A 464 -20.50 -26.17 21.41
C GLY A 464 -19.17 -26.19 22.16
N THR A 465 -18.08 -26.47 21.45
CA THR A 465 -16.72 -26.31 22.00
C THR A 465 -16.38 -24.83 22.16
N PRO A 466 -15.50 -24.46 23.11
CA PRO A 466 -15.13 -23.05 23.33
C PRO A 466 -14.19 -22.49 22.26
N THR A 467 -13.67 -23.33 21.36
CA THR A 467 -12.72 -22.97 20.29
C THR A 467 -13.10 -23.67 18.98
N GLY A 468 -12.54 -23.20 17.86
CA GLY A 468 -12.85 -23.66 16.51
C GLY A 468 -13.68 -22.64 15.72
N ALA A 469 -14.01 -22.96 14.47
CA ALA A 469 -14.88 -22.12 13.63
C ALA A 469 -16.13 -22.89 13.19
N TYR A 470 -17.30 -22.27 13.34
CA TYR A 470 -18.56 -22.84 12.85
C TYR A 470 -18.53 -22.96 11.31
N THR A 471 -19.16 -24.01 10.77
CA THR A 471 -19.28 -24.21 9.33
C THR A 471 -20.74 -24.29 8.89
N VAL A 472 -21.02 -23.91 7.64
CA VAL A 472 -22.37 -23.94 7.10
C VAL A 472 -22.84 -25.39 6.94
N ARG A 473 -23.97 -25.72 7.58
CA ARG A 473 -24.67 -27.00 7.41
C ARG A 473 -25.65 -26.92 6.24
N SER A 474 -26.47 -25.87 6.20
CA SER A 474 -27.51 -25.67 5.20
C SER A 474 -27.92 -24.22 5.09
N MET A 475 -28.48 -23.87 3.93
CA MET A 475 -29.03 -22.55 3.65
C MET A 475 -30.50 -22.69 3.24
N THR A 476 -31.34 -21.75 3.66
CA THR A 476 -32.75 -21.66 3.28
C THR A 476 -33.04 -20.24 2.85
N LEU A 477 -33.42 -20.04 1.59
CA LEU A 477 -33.81 -18.75 1.04
C LEU A 477 -35.31 -18.74 0.82
N ASN A 478 -36.01 -17.76 1.40
CA ASN A 478 -37.45 -17.56 1.25
C ASN A 478 -38.27 -18.84 1.55
N GLY A 479 -37.85 -19.59 2.59
CA GLY A 479 -38.48 -20.84 3.01
C GLY A 479 -38.13 -22.07 2.16
N LYS A 480 -37.31 -21.91 1.11
CA LYS A 480 -36.83 -23.01 0.26
C LYS A 480 -35.38 -23.33 0.59
N GLN A 481 -35.11 -24.60 0.90
CA GLN A 481 -33.75 -25.07 1.11
C GLN A 481 -32.93 -24.97 -0.18
N ILE A 482 -31.71 -24.45 -0.06
CA ILE A 482 -30.70 -24.38 -1.13
C ILE A 482 -29.39 -25.01 -0.64
N PRO A 483 -28.56 -25.57 -1.54
CA PRO A 483 -27.24 -26.09 -1.15
C PRO A 483 -26.38 -25.03 -0.47
N ALA A 484 -25.55 -25.43 0.51
CA ALA A 484 -24.56 -24.54 1.10
C ALA A 484 -23.58 -24.04 0.01
N GLY A 485 -23.22 -22.75 0.06
CA GLY A 485 -22.36 -22.12 -0.94
C GLY A 485 -23.05 -21.84 -2.28
N THR A 486 -24.39 -21.93 -2.36
CA THR A 486 -25.12 -21.47 -3.55
C THR A 486 -24.99 -19.96 -3.67
N THR A 487 -24.45 -19.48 -4.79
CA THR A 487 -24.49 -18.06 -5.18
C THR A 487 -25.95 -17.60 -5.30
N ILE A 488 -26.31 -16.53 -4.59
CA ILE A 488 -27.66 -15.97 -4.61
C ILE A 488 -27.74 -14.90 -5.70
N THR A 489 -28.49 -15.19 -6.76
CA THR A 489 -28.72 -14.26 -7.87
C THR A 489 -29.96 -13.40 -7.63
N GLU A 490 -30.08 -12.27 -8.34
CA GLU A 490 -31.20 -11.33 -8.19
C GLU A 490 -32.57 -11.99 -8.46
N ASP A 491 -32.65 -12.93 -9.41
CA ASP A 491 -33.88 -13.68 -9.73
C ASP A 491 -34.34 -14.65 -8.62
N MET A 492 -33.47 -14.95 -7.66
CA MET A 492 -33.82 -15.74 -6.47
C MET A 492 -34.45 -14.88 -5.36
N LEU A 493 -34.36 -13.56 -5.45
CA LEU A 493 -34.81 -12.61 -4.44
C LEU A 493 -36.22 -12.11 -4.74
N HIS A 494 -36.94 -11.76 -3.68
CA HIS A 494 -38.23 -11.09 -3.78
C HIS A 494 -38.07 -9.60 -4.09
N ASP A 495 -39.13 -8.99 -4.64
CA ASP A 495 -39.25 -7.52 -4.79
C ASP A 495 -39.33 -6.80 -3.43
N GLY A 496 -39.76 -7.51 -2.39
CA GLY A 496 -39.72 -7.05 -0.99
C GLY A 496 -38.48 -7.57 -0.26
N THR A 497 -38.61 -7.79 1.05
CA THR A 497 -37.51 -8.40 1.84
C THR A 497 -37.46 -9.90 1.60
N SER A 498 -36.29 -10.39 1.19
CA SER A 498 -35.95 -11.81 1.18
C SER A 498 -35.38 -12.24 2.53
N THR A 499 -35.67 -13.46 2.97
CA THR A 499 -35.12 -14.02 4.20
C THR A 499 -34.18 -15.16 3.88
N LEU A 500 -32.93 -15.04 4.32
CA LEU A 500 -31.91 -16.09 4.25
C LEU A 500 -31.64 -16.63 5.66
N ILE A 501 -31.79 -17.94 5.84
CA ILE A 501 -31.42 -18.63 7.08
C ILE A 501 -30.23 -19.53 6.77
N VAL A 502 -29.13 -19.36 7.51
CA VAL A 502 -27.93 -20.19 7.43
C VAL A 502 -27.79 -20.97 8.72
N GLU A 503 -27.99 -22.28 8.65
CA GLU A 503 -27.79 -23.18 9.78
C GLU A 503 -26.33 -23.59 9.87
N LEU A 504 -25.74 -23.44 11.05
CA LEU A 504 -24.35 -23.79 11.32
C LEU A 504 -24.25 -25.17 11.99
N SER A 505 -23.20 -25.92 11.65
CA SER A 505 -22.85 -27.19 12.30
C SER A 505 -22.02 -26.98 13.56
N GLU A 506 -21.60 -28.05 14.23
CA GLU A 506 -20.52 -27.96 15.22
C GLU A 506 -19.26 -27.33 14.61
N PRO A 507 -18.45 -26.62 15.41
CA PRO A 507 -17.24 -25.99 14.94
C PRO A 507 -16.17 -27.00 14.52
N GLN A 508 -15.38 -26.65 13.51
CA GLN A 508 -14.19 -27.38 13.10
C GLN A 508 -13.08 -27.26 14.16
N PRO A 509 -12.10 -28.18 14.20
CA PRO A 509 -10.97 -28.10 15.12
C PRO A 509 -10.25 -26.75 15.06
N SER A 510 -9.89 -26.24 16.24
CA SER A 510 -9.24 -24.94 16.39
C SER A 510 -7.83 -24.91 15.81
N VAL A 511 -7.53 -23.84 15.08
CA VAL A 511 -6.21 -23.38 14.69
C VAL A 511 -5.87 -22.19 15.61
N PRO A 512 -4.93 -22.33 16.56
CA PRO A 512 -4.62 -21.27 17.51
C PRO A 512 -3.87 -20.11 16.84
N ALA A 513 -4.06 -18.90 17.38
CA ALA A 513 -3.19 -17.77 17.07
C ALA A 513 -1.80 -17.99 17.70
N PRO A 514 -0.75 -17.35 17.15
CA PRO A 514 0.51 -17.16 17.86
C PRO A 514 0.28 -16.59 19.26
N VAL A 515 1.11 -17.01 20.20
CA VAL A 515 1.17 -16.38 21.52
C VAL A 515 1.52 -14.90 21.33
N PRO A 516 0.77 -13.96 21.94
CA PRO A 516 1.11 -12.54 21.87
C PRO A 516 2.54 -12.27 22.32
N VAL A 517 3.23 -11.39 21.59
CA VAL A 517 4.60 -11.00 21.90
C VAL A 517 4.65 -10.26 23.24
N ASP A 518 5.65 -10.60 24.05
CA ASP A 518 5.96 -9.89 25.29
C ASP A 518 6.47 -8.47 24.99
N LEU A 519 5.60 -7.49 25.19
CA LEU A 519 5.89 -6.07 24.93
C LEU A 519 6.96 -5.49 25.86
N SER A 520 7.31 -6.18 26.95
CA SER A 520 8.41 -5.78 27.85
C SER A 520 9.79 -6.22 27.35
N SER A 521 9.84 -7.16 26.41
CA SER A 521 11.07 -7.65 25.80
C SER A 521 11.43 -6.85 24.55
N THR A 522 12.48 -6.04 24.65
CA THR A 522 12.99 -5.23 23.53
C THR A 522 13.31 -6.09 22.30
N GLU A 523 14.02 -7.20 22.49
CA GLU A 523 14.46 -8.05 21.38
C GLU A 523 13.30 -8.80 20.71
N ALA A 524 12.24 -9.10 21.45
CA ALA A 524 11.04 -9.74 20.90
C ALA A 524 10.19 -8.76 20.11
N LEU A 525 10.11 -7.49 20.54
CA LEU A 525 9.27 -6.46 19.93
C LEU A 525 9.94 -5.75 18.75
N TYR A 526 11.23 -5.44 18.87
CA TYR A 526 11.96 -4.59 17.94
C TYR A 526 12.96 -5.39 17.10
N GLY A 527 13.24 -4.87 15.90
CA GLY A 527 14.47 -5.19 15.19
C GLY A 527 15.66 -4.47 15.82
N PRO A 528 16.89 -4.99 15.66
CA PRO A 528 18.09 -4.21 15.99
C PRO A 528 18.11 -2.85 15.27
N THR A 529 18.84 -1.89 15.84
CA THR A 529 19.12 -0.60 15.20
C THR A 529 19.78 -0.81 13.83
N THR A 530 19.40 0.02 12.87
CA THR A 530 19.91 -0.07 11.49
C THR A 530 21.43 0.11 11.47
N PRO A 531 22.20 -0.87 10.97
CA PRO A 531 23.65 -0.74 10.82
C PRO A 531 24.02 0.24 9.69
N GLU A 532 25.30 0.56 9.57
CA GLU A 532 25.85 1.46 8.55
C GLU A 532 27.02 0.79 7.82
N VAL A 533 27.00 0.78 6.49
CA VAL A 533 28.22 0.58 5.70
C VAL A 533 28.84 1.96 5.50
N ARG A 534 30.01 2.21 6.09
CA ARG A 534 30.68 3.52 6.05
C ARG A 534 31.54 3.70 4.82
N ALA A 535 32.20 2.64 4.37
CA ALA A 535 33.05 2.66 3.19
C ALA A 535 33.22 1.26 2.61
N VAL A 536 33.41 1.19 1.31
CA VAL A 536 33.88 0.01 0.58
C VAL A 536 35.17 0.39 -0.12
N ARG A 537 36.27 -0.29 0.18
CA ARG A 537 37.62 0.05 -0.30
C ARG A 537 38.33 -1.20 -0.82
N PRO A 538 39.25 -1.06 -1.79
CA PRO A 538 40.03 -2.19 -2.24
C PRO A 538 41.04 -2.61 -1.17
N GLU A 539 41.22 -3.91 -1.01
CA GLU A 539 42.32 -4.55 -0.29
C GLU A 539 42.91 -5.64 -1.18
N GLY A 540 43.96 -5.29 -1.93
CA GLY A 540 44.44 -6.11 -3.03
C GLY A 540 43.43 -6.12 -4.18
N ASP A 541 43.03 -7.31 -4.62
CA ASP A 541 41.97 -7.54 -5.63
C ASP A 541 40.57 -7.65 -5.00
N ARG A 542 40.45 -7.66 -3.68
CA ARG A 542 39.18 -7.79 -2.95
C ARG A 542 38.66 -6.45 -2.48
N LEU A 543 37.40 -6.43 -2.08
CA LEU A 543 36.74 -5.31 -1.44
C LEU A 543 36.58 -5.56 0.06
N LYS A 544 36.92 -4.54 0.83
CA LYS A 544 36.80 -4.50 2.28
C LYS A 544 35.80 -3.42 2.68
N LEU A 545 34.89 -3.80 3.57
CA LEU A 545 33.83 -2.96 4.10
C LEU A 545 34.25 -2.46 5.49
N SER A 546 34.06 -1.16 5.74
CA SER A 546 34.02 -0.59 7.08
C SER A 546 32.56 -0.49 7.50
N ILE A 547 32.20 -1.15 8.61
CA ILE A 547 30.81 -1.32 9.05
C ILE A 547 30.66 -0.76 10.46
N GLY A 548 29.69 0.13 10.65
CA GLY A 548 29.19 0.56 11.95
C GLY A 548 28.03 -0.33 12.39
N THR A 549 28.18 -1.01 13.53
CA THR A 549 27.23 -2.04 13.99
C THR A 549 26.11 -1.48 14.88
N GLY A 550 25.85 -0.18 14.81
CA GLY A 550 24.88 0.51 15.66
C GLY A 550 25.26 0.49 17.15
N ASN A 551 24.24 0.64 18.00
CA ASN A 551 24.38 0.65 19.46
C ASN A 551 24.00 -0.70 20.11
N GLU A 552 23.98 -1.78 19.34
CA GLU A 552 23.57 -3.11 19.80
C GLU A 552 24.65 -3.79 20.62
N ASP A 553 24.24 -4.68 21.53
CA ASP A 553 25.15 -5.61 22.21
C ASP A 553 25.62 -6.66 21.19
N PRO A 554 26.92 -6.68 20.81
CA PRO A 554 27.42 -7.59 19.79
C PRO A 554 27.26 -9.07 20.13
N ALA A 555 27.10 -9.42 21.41
CA ALA A 555 26.87 -10.79 21.84
C ALA A 555 25.45 -11.30 21.54
N LYS A 556 24.54 -10.40 21.14
CA LYS A 556 23.11 -10.70 20.93
C LYS A 556 22.66 -10.59 19.48
N VAL A 557 23.53 -10.09 18.61
CA VAL A 557 23.22 -9.88 17.20
C VAL A 557 24.22 -10.61 16.31
N THR A 558 23.72 -11.13 15.20
CA THR A 558 24.53 -11.56 14.06
C THR A 558 24.30 -10.61 12.88
N MET A 559 25.22 -10.60 11.92
CA MET A 559 25.15 -9.75 10.73
C MET A 559 25.13 -10.59 9.46
N ASP A 560 24.20 -10.28 8.56
CA ASP A 560 24.29 -10.75 7.18
C ASP A 560 24.95 -9.65 6.33
N VAL A 561 25.84 -10.06 5.42
CA VAL A 561 26.45 -9.17 4.43
C VAL A 561 25.83 -9.40 3.07
N LEU A 562 25.36 -8.32 2.46
CA LEU A 562 24.69 -8.33 1.17
C LEU A 562 25.56 -7.62 0.14
N ARG A 563 25.63 -8.18 -1.07
CA ARG A 563 26.29 -7.59 -2.24
C ARG A 563 25.32 -7.66 -3.41
N ASP A 564 25.04 -6.50 -4.00
CA ASP A 564 24.18 -6.36 -5.19
C ASP A 564 22.84 -7.12 -5.05
N GLY A 565 22.14 -6.93 -3.92
CA GLY A 565 20.84 -7.59 -3.69
C GLY A 565 20.90 -9.08 -3.33
N ALA A 566 22.09 -9.66 -3.15
CA ALA A 566 22.26 -11.05 -2.72
C ALA A 566 22.97 -11.14 -1.36
N VAL A 567 22.50 -12.04 -0.49
CA VAL A 567 23.22 -12.38 0.76
C VAL A 567 24.44 -13.22 0.40
N ILE A 568 25.64 -12.73 0.73
CA ILE A 568 26.92 -13.40 0.42
C ILE A 568 27.60 -14.00 1.66
N ALA A 569 27.19 -13.58 2.85
CA ALA A 569 27.59 -14.17 4.11
C ALA A 569 26.45 -14.01 5.13
N GLU A 570 26.12 -15.11 5.82
CA GLU A 570 25.11 -15.15 6.87
C GLU A 570 25.79 -15.31 8.23
N ASP A 571 25.11 -14.83 9.27
CA ASP A 571 25.50 -15.03 10.67
C ASP A 571 26.95 -14.62 11.01
N VAL A 572 27.44 -13.56 10.38
CA VAL A 572 28.77 -13.00 10.67
C VAL A 572 28.78 -12.47 12.12
N PRO A 573 29.77 -12.87 12.95
CA PRO A 573 29.92 -12.33 14.30
C PRO A 573 30.11 -10.82 14.30
N VAL A 574 29.48 -10.14 15.26
CA VAL A 574 29.50 -8.69 15.40
C VAL A 574 30.50 -8.27 16.49
N THR A 575 31.22 -7.16 16.27
CA THR A 575 32.05 -6.49 17.28
C THR A 575 31.54 -5.09 17.56
N ALA A 576 31.70 -4.59 18.79
CA ALA A 576 31.22 -3.25 19.14
C ALA A 576 31.97 -2.15 18.37
N GLY A 577 31.22 -1.18 17.87
CA GLY A 577 31.77 0.00 17.20
C GLY A 577 31.95 -0.21 15.71
N GLU A 578 33.21 -0.17 15.26
CA GLU A 578 33.55 -0.32 13.84
C GLU A 578 34.18 -1.68 13.59
N GLN A 579 33.65 -2.39 12.60
CA GLN A 579 34.07 -3.71 12.17
C GLN A 579 34.50 -3.66 10.70
N GLU A 580 35.66 -4.25 10.42
CA GLU A 580 36.11 -4.46 9.05
C GLU A 580 35.72 -5.87 8.59
N TRP A 581 35.22 -5.99 7.36
CA TRP A 581 34.90 -7.29 6.75
C TRP A 581 35.35 -7.33 5.29
N ILE A 582 36.06 -8.39 4.91
CA ILE A 582 36.58 -8.57 3.54
C ILE A 582 35.68 -9.54 2.81
N ASP A 583 35.19 -9.16 1.63
CA ASP A 583 34.47 -10.07 0.75
C ASP A 583 35.45 -11.03 0.06
N PRO A 584 35.48 -12.32 0.43
CA PRO A 584 36.46 -13.26 -0.10
C PRO A 584 36.18 -13.65 -1.56
N THR A 585 35.03 -13.25 -2.11
CA THR A 585 34.57 -13.57 -3.46
C THR A 585 34.54 -12.36 -4.40
N SER A 586 34.69 -11.14 -3.88
CA SER A 586 34.70 -9.91 -4.67
C SER A 586 35.87 -9.83 -5.65
N ASP A 587 35.69 -9.20 -6.80
CA ASP A 587 36.79 -8.75 -7.64
C ASP A 587 36.67 -7.23 -7.83
N GLY A 588 37.47 -6.49 -7.07
CA GLY A 588 37.52 -5.03 -7.12
C GLY A 588 37.92 -4.48 -8.50
N ASN A 589 38.48 -5.29 -9.39
CA ASN A 589 38.86 -4.87 -10.74
C ASN A 589 37.75 -5.08 -11.79
N SER A 590 36.67 -5.77 -11.43
CA SER A 590 35.58 -6.10 -12.35
C SER A 590 34.55 -4.97 -12.50
N VAL A 591 33.33 -5.16 -12.00
CA VAL A 591 32.22 -4.21 -11.99
C VAL A 591 32.09 -3.54 -10.62
N SER A 592 31.24 -2.52 -10.52
CA SER A 592 30.96 -1.87 -9.24
C SER A 592 30.02 -2.73 -8.41
N HIS A 593 30.46 -3.11 -7.22
CA HIS A 593 29.68 -3.84 -6.24
C HIS A 593 29.12 -2.87 -5.20
N CYS A 594 27.82 -2.98 -4.93
CA CYS A 594 27.13 -2.27 -3.85
C CYS A 594 26.92 -3.20 -2.67
N TYR A 595 27.33 -2.77 -1.48
CA TYR A 595 27.19 -3.55 -0.27
C TYR A 595 26.18 -2.93 0.68
N SER A 596 25.39 -3.78 1.31
CA SER A 596 24.58 -3.47 2.47
C SER A 596 24.77 -4.55 3.54
N VAL A 597 24.28 -4.29 4.74
CA VAL A 597 24.28 -5.24 5.84
C VAL A 597 22.97 -5.13 6.61
N ARG A 598 22.59 -6.20 7.29
CA ARG A 598 21.49 -6.20 8.27
C ARG A 598 21.90 -6.95 9.53
N LEU A 599 21.36 -6.55 10.66
CA LEU A 599 21.54 -7.22 11.95
C LEU A 599 20.31 -8.06 12.28
N THR A 600 20.54 -9.18 12.96
CA THR A 600 19.48 -10.08 13.44
C THR A 600 19.70 -10.38 14.92
N TYR A 601 18.68 -10.19 15.76
CA TYR A 601 18.76 -10.66 17.15
C TYR A 601 18.73 -12.18 17.20
N SER A 602 19.69 -12.80 17.89
CA SER A 602 19.78 -14.26 17.99
C SER A 602 18.65 -14.87 18.82
N SER A 603 18.02 -14.10 19.71
CA SER A 603 16.95 -14.56 20.61
C SER A 603 15.58 -14.64 19.92
N SER A 604 15.24 -13.64 19.11
CA SER A 604 13.93 -13.50 18.47
C SER A 604 13.95 -13.77 16.96
N GLY A 605 15.11 -13.65 16.31
CA GLY A 605 15.23 -13.67 14.86
C GLY A 605 14.66 -12.43 14.17
N ASN A 606 14.32 -11.37 14.92
CA ASN A 606 13.94 -10.07 14.38
C ASN A 606 15.15 -9.38 13.74
N THR A 607 14.93 -8.72 12.60
CA THR A 607 16.00 -8.06 11.85
C THR A 607 15.87 -6.55 11.83
N SER A 608 17.00 -5.87 11.67
CA SER A 608 17.04 -4.42 11.40
C SER A 608 16.47 -4.13 10.01
N GLN A 609 16.32 -2.83 9.70
CA GLN A 609 16.32 -2.44 8.28
C GLN A 609 17.73 -2.67 7.69
N HIS A 610 17.83 -2.71 6.37
CA HIS A 610 19.14 -2.79 5.71
C HIS A 610 19.89 -1.45 5.84
N ALA A 611 21.21 -1.52 5.93
CA ALA A 611 22.07 -0.35 5.85
C ALA A 611 21.90 0.37 4.50
N LYS A 612 22.25 1.66 4.46
CA LYS A 612 22.34 2.37 3.19
C LYS A 612 23.36 1.65 2.30
N PRO A 613 23.00 1.24 1.07
CA PRO A 613 23.96 0.61 0.18
C PRO A 613 25.11 1.55 -0.15
N VAL A 614 26.35 1.06 -0.03
CA VAL A 614 27.55 1.78 -0.44
C VAL A 614 28.26 0.98 -1.51
N CYS A 615 28.53 1.64 -2.64
CA CYS A 615 29.14 1.00 -3.80
C CYS A 615 30.60 1.40 -3.96
N TYR A 616 31.40 0.47 -4.48
CA TYR A 616 32.75 0.74 -4.93
C TYR A 616 32.76 1.02 -6.44
N TRP A 617 32.96 2.28 -6.82
CA TRP A 617 32.93 2.74 -8.21
C TRP A 617 34.31 2.74 -8.90
N GLY A 618 35.20 1.82 -8.49
CA GLY A 618 36.57 1.76 -9.01
C GLY A 618 37.51 2.77 -8.35
N PRO A 619 38.81 2.73 -8.71
CA PRO A 619 39.80 3.67 -8.20
C PRO A 619 39.40 5.11 -8.55
N ASP A 620 39.39 6.00 -7.55
CA ASP A 620 39.00 7.41 -7.71
C ASP A 620 37.63 7.63 -8.40
N ASP A 621 36.70 6.68 -8.20
CA ASP A 621 35.37 6.65 -8.83
C ASP A 621 35.38 6.65 -10.38
N ASP A 622 36.43 6.10 -11.00
CA ASP A 622 36.62 6.07 -12.47
C ASP A 622 35.52 5.35 -13.27
N ARG A 623 34.64 4.59 -12.58
CA ARG A 623 33.45 3.95 -13.16
C ARG A 623 32.21 4.82 -13.18
N ILE A 624 32.28 6.03 -12.64
CA ILE A 624 31.25 7.06 -12.79
C ILE A 624 31.69 8.01 -13.91
N THR A 625 30.99 7.98 -15.03
CA THR A 625 31.15 9.02 -16.05
C THR A 625 30.06 10.07 -15.88
N LYS A 626 30.46 11.31 -15.61
CA LYS A 626 29.55 12.43 -15.33
C LYS A 626 29.69 13.52 -16.39
N SER A 627 28.56 14.04 -16.88
CA SER A 627 28.47 15.27 -17.65
C SER A 627 27.74 16.34 -16.84
N THR A 628 28.33 17.53 -16.70
CA THR A 628 27.78 18.63 -15.90
C THR A 628 27.03 19.65 -16.75
N GLY A 629 26.32 20.57 -16.11
CA GLY A 629 25.61 21.66 -16.81
C GLY A 629 26.51 22.55 -17.68
N GLU A 630 27.84 22.50 -17.55
CA GLU A 630 28.75 23.16 -18.49
C GLU A 630 28.71 22.55 -19.89
N GLN A 631 28.36 21.27 -19.98
CA GLN A 631 28.42 20.46 -21.19
C GLN A 631 27.04 20.23 -21.80
N PHE A 632 26.00 20.88 -21.28
CA PHE A 632 24.64 20.73 -21.78
C PHE A 632 24.36 21.67 -22.95
N GLU A 633 23.78 21.12 -24.00
CA GLU A 633 23.07 21.85 -25.04
C GLU A 633 21.60 21.93 -24.60
N ALA A 634 21.07 23.14 -24.38
CA ALA A 634 19.77 23.31 -23.74
C ALA A 634 18.76 24.07 -24.60
N ILE A 635 17.54 23.57 -24.59
CA ILE A 635 16.31 24.25 -25.02
C ILE A 635 15.42 24.35 -23.77
N GLY A 636 15.05 25.57 -23.42
CA GLY A 636 14.33 25.89 -22.17
C GLY A 636 15.26 26.10 -20.98
N GLY A 637 14.68 26.55 -19.87
CA GLY A 637 15.39 26.85 -18.62
C GLY A 637 16.37 28.02 -18.71
N THR A 638 16.94 28.40 -17.56
CA THR A 638 17.95 29.47 -17.48
C THR A 638 19.29 28.91 -17.02
N ARG A 639 20.33 29.03 -17.86
CA ARG A 639 21.70 28.64 -17.48
C ARG A 639 22.20 29.56 -16.36
N THR A 640 22.58 28.97 -15.23
CA THR A 640 23.05 29.68 -14.03
C THR A 640 24.13 28.84 -13.32
N SER A 641 24.63 29.31 -12.18
CA SER A 641 25.66 28.61 -11.40
C SER A 641 25.55 28.90 -9.90
N ASN A 642 25.88 27.91 -9.07
CA ASN A 642 26.07 28.06 -7.63
C ASN A 642 27.25 27.20 -7.15
N GLU A 643 27.35 26.94 -5.85
CA GLU A 643 28.38 26.09 -5.24
C GLU A 643 28.38 24.63 -5.75
N ASN A 644 27.26 24.15 -6.29
CA ASN A 644 27.12 22.82 -6.89
C ASN A 644 27.48 22.80 -8.40
N GLY A 645 27.90 23.94 -8.97
CA GLY A 645 28.32 24.06 -10.37
C GLY A 645 27.32 24.80 -11.26
N VAL A 646 27.50 24.68 -12.58
CA VAL A 646 26.55 25.19 -13.59
C VAL A 646 25.36 24.25 -13.73
N TYR A 647 24.18 24.83 -13.82
CA TYR A 647 22.92 24.11 -13.97
C TYR A 647 21.90 24.93 -14.78
N TYR A 648 20.79 24.29 -15.13
CA TYR A 648 19.68 24.92 -15.82
C TYR A 648 18.50 25.04 -14.87
N ALA A 649 18.22 26.27 -14.43
CA ALA A 649 17.18 26.57 -13.47
C ALA A 649 15.79 26.57 -14.11
N GLY A 650 14.78 26.09 -13.37
CA GLY A 650 13.37 26.11 -13.75
C GLY A 650 13.10 25.39 -15.08
N TRP A 651 13.82 24.30 -15.36
CA TRP A 651 13.79 23.64 -16.65
C TRP A 651 12.74 22.52 -16.71
N GLY A 652 12.07 22.34 -17.86
CA GLY A 652 11.39 21.09 -18.19
C GLY A 652 9.88 21.05 -17.92
N THR A 653 9.19 22.18 -18.07
CA THR A 653 7.71 22.24 -18.04
C THR A 653 7.11 22.39 -19.43
N GLU A 654 7.79 23.10 -20.34
CA GLU A 654 7.22 23.40 -21.65
C GLU A 654 7.35 22.20 -22.59
N PRO A 655 6.36 21.97 -23.48
CA PRO A 655 6.50 21.00 -24.56
C PRO A 655 7.72 21.36 -25.43
N GLY A 656 8.66 20.42 -25.55
CA GLY A 656 9.88 20.61 -26.36
C GLY A 656 11.11 21.08 -25.59
N ASP A 657 11.00 21.35 -24.28
CA ASP A 657 12.16 21.52 -23.41
C ASP A 657 13.07 20.29 -23.49
N LYS A 658 14.37 20.53 -23.73
CA LYS A 658 15.37 19.48 -23.94
C LYS A 658 16.73 19.88 -23.38
N LEU A 659 17.35 19.02 -22.59
CA LEU A 659 18.79 19.05 -22.30
C LEU A 659 19.47 17.91 -23.04
N THR A 660 20.56 18.21 -23.73
CA THR A 660 21.35 17.23 -24.48
C THR A 660 22.79 17.27 -24.01
N THR A 661 23.42 16.11 -23.85
CA THR A 661 24.84 16.02 -23.56
C THR A 661 25.45 14.73 -24.11
N ARG A 662 26.79 14.61 -24.09
CA ARG A 662 27.50 13.44 -24.60
C ARG A 662 28.36 12.83 -23.51
N ILE A 663 28.23 11.52 -23.33
CA ILE A 663 28.99 10.74 -22.35
C ILE A 663 29.73 9.62 -23.10
N THR A 664 31.01 9.45 -22.78
CA THR A 664 31.84 8.34 -23.29
C THR A 664 32.29 7.52 -22.08
N PRO A 665 31.65 6.38 -21.79
CA PRO A 665 31.98 5.58 -20.63
C PRO A 665 33.38 4.99 -20.79
N GLN A 666 34.07 4.81 -19.66
CA GLN A 666 35.42 4.25 -19.61
C GLN A 666 35.42 2.71 -19.58
N ALA A 667 34.26 2.11 -19.28
CA ALA A 667 34.07 0.67 -19.19
C ALA A 667 32.85 0.23 -20.00
N SER A 668 32.84 -1.04 -20.44
CA SER A 668 31.71 -1.63 -21.14
C SER A 668 30.85 -2.42 -20.15
N GLY A 669 29.55 -2.43 -20.36
CA GLY A 669 28.59 -3.18 -19.57
C GLY A 669 27.34 -2.38 -19.26
N GLU A 670 26.55 -2.88 -18.32
CA GLU A 670 25.36 -2.18 -17.87
C GLU A 670 25.73 -0.96 -17.02
N HIS A 671 25.02 0.13 -17.26
CA HIS A 671 25.14 1.35 -16.50
C HIS A 671 23.78 1.74 -15.94
N LEU A 672 23.76 2.12 -14.66
CA LEU A 672 22.67 2.89 -14.09
C LEU A 672 22.86 4.35 -14.52
N LEU A 673 21.79 4.96 -15.00
CA LEU A 673 21.79 6.34 -15.45
C LEU A 673 21.01 7.19 -14.47
N GLN A 674 21.59 8.30 -14.02
CA GLN A 674 21.00 9.14 -12.99
C GLN A 674 21.20 10.63 -13.32
N VAL A 675 20.21 11.45 -12.97
CA VAL A 675 20.27 12.90 -13.08
C VAL A 675 20.42 13.51 -11.70
N ASP A 676 21.41 14.39 -11.52
CA ASP A 676 21.53 15.22 -10.32
C ASP A 676 20.66 16.46 -10.51
N ALA A 677 19.61 16.61 -9.69
CA ALA A 677 18.66 17.71 -9.78
C ALA A 677 18.25 18.25 -8.40
N ALA A 678 17.74 19.48 -8.38
CA ALA A 678 16.98 20.02 -7.26
C ALA A 678 15.53 20.29 -7.71
N VAL A 679 14.57 19.91 -6.87
CA VAL A 679 13.15 20.14 -7.12
C VAL A 679 12.56 20.70 -5.84
N GLY A 680 12.13 21.95 -5.88
CA GLY A 680 11.55 22.61 -4.71
C GLY A 680 10.24 21.96 -4.28
N GLY A 681 9.91 22.17 -3.01
CA GLY A 681 8.72 21.63 -2.39
C GLY A 681 9.04 20.76 -1.17
N PRO A 682 8.04 20.47 -0.32
CA PRO A 682 8.22 19.64 0.86
C PRO A 682 8.47 18.17 0.48
N ILE A 683 9.24 17.46 1.30
CA ILE A 683 9.58 16.05 1.09
C ILE A 683 8.41 15.12 1.50
N ASN A 684 7.56 15.55 2.43
CA ASN A 684 6.50 14.74 3.02
C ASN A 684 5.09 14.97 2.42
N THR A 685 4.97 15.82 1.40
CA THR A 685 3.68 16.14 0.76
C THR A 685 3.90 16.76 -0.63
N GLY A 686 2.82 17.06 -1.35
CA GLY A 686 2.83 17.71 -2.66
C GLY A 686 2.25 16.83 -3.76
N VAL A 687 2.03 17.44 -4.94
CA VAL A 687 1.47 16.79 -6.15
C VAL A 687 2.33 17.07 -7.41
N THR A 688 3.56 17.56 -7.20
CA THR A 688 4.42 18.17 -8.23
C THR A 688 5.78 17.50 -8.33
N SER A 689 5.87 16.19 -8.08
CA SER A 689 7.14 15.47 -8.24
C SER A 689 7.73 15.70 -9.63
N GLY A 690 9.04 15.95 -9.71
CA GLY A 690 9.70 16.15 -10.99
C GLY A 690 9.74 14.84 -11.77
N MET A 691 9.40 14.90 -13.06
CA MET A 691 9.44 13.73 -13.95
C MET A 691 9.97 14.14 -15.31
N LYS A 692 10.86 13.31 -15.88
CA LYS A 692 11.40 13.52 -17.22
C LYS A 692 11.62 12.20 -17.94
N LEU A 693 11.62 12.26 -19.25
CA LEU A 693 12.04 11.12 -20.05
C LEU A 693 13.53 11.28 -20.38
N LEU A 694 14.31 10.25 -20.06
CA LEU A 694 15.70 10.12 -20.45
C LEU A 694 15.79 9.22 -21.69
N ARG A 695 16.38 9.72 -22.76
CA ARG A 695 16.73 8.95 -23.96
C ARG A 695 18.24 8.87 -24.09
N VAL A 696 18.76 7.71 -24.44
CA VAL A 696 20.17 7.53 -24.77
C VAL A 696 20.26 7.00 -26.19
N HIS A 697 20.98 7.73 -27.03
CA HIS A 697 21.30 7.32 -28.38
C HIS A 697 22.78 7.05 -28.52
N ASP A 698 23.13 6.10 -29.37
CA ASP A 698 24.49 6.02 -29.86
C ASP A 698 24.81 7.22 -30.76
N ASP A 699 25.84 8.02 -30.43
CA ASP A 699 26.11 9.30 -31.10
C ASP A 699 26.55 9.10 -32.57
N ALA A 700 27.21 7.97 -32.87
CA ALA A 700 27.71 7.68 -34.21
C ALA A 700 26.64 7.14 -35.17
N THR A 701 25.74 6.29 -34.67
CA THR A 701 24.73 5.59 -35.50
C THR A 701 23.32 6.19 -35.38
N GLY A 702 23.03 6.93 -34.31
CA GLY A 702 21.71 7.45 -33.98
C GLY A 702 20.75 6.40 -33.38
N GLU A 703 21.21 5.16 -33.18
CA GLU A 703 20.40 4.08 -32.60
C GLU A 703 19.96 4.41 -31.18
N LEU A 704 18.68 4.21 -30.86
CA LEU A 704 18.15 4.35 -29.50
C LEU A 704 18.61 3.16 -28.66
N VAL A 705 19.34 3.44 -27.58
CA VAL A 705 19.87 2.45 -26.64
C VAL A 705 18.90 2.20 -25.49
N THR A 706 18.38 3.27 -24.88
CA THR A 706 17.34 3.17 -23.85
C THR A 706 16.45 4.41 -23.85
N GLU A 707 15.22 4.24 -23.36
CA GLU A 707 14.25 5.31 -23.14
C GLU A 707 13.43 4.99 -21.89
N ASP A 708 13.59 5.78 -20.83
CA ASP A 708 12.94 5.55 -19.53
C ASP A 708 12.45 6.86 -18.91
N VAL A 709 11.35 6.80 -18.16
CA VAL A 709 10.92 7.92 -17.32
C VAL A 709 11.68 7.87 -16.00
N ILE A 710 12.32 8.98 -15.63
CA ILE A 710 12.99 9.14 -14.34
C ILE A 710 12.21 10.12 -13.47
N ALA A 711 12.14 9.80 -12.18
CA ALA A 711 11.56 10.66 -11.17
C ALA A 711 12.67 11.46 -10.47
N MET A 712 12.40 12.73 -10.25
CA MET A 712 13.20 13.70 -9.51
C MET A 712 12.30 14.25 -8.41
N PRO A 713 12.19 13.54 -7.28
CA PRO A 713 11.28 13.96 -6.22
C PRO A 713 11.70 15.29 -5.60
N HIS A 714 10.77 15.92 -4.87
CA HIS A 714 11.07 17.10 -4.06
C HIS A 714 12.29 16.87 -3.17
N THR A 715 13.22 17.82 -3.18
CA THR A 715 14.47 17.76 -2.40
C THR A 715 14.39 18.54 -1.09
N GLY A 716 13.23 19.12 -0.75
CA GLY A 716 13.01 19.96 0.43
C GLY A 716 13.45 21.41 0.25
N SER A 717 14.39 21.67 -0.65
CA SER A 717 14.89 23.00 -0.98
C SER A 717 15.57 23.00 -2.36
N TRP A 718 15.43 24.09 -3.11
CA TRP A 718 16.17 24.33 -4.36
C TRP A 718 17.70 24.33 -4.21
N SER A 719 18.22 24.46 -2.98
CA SER A 719 19.65 24.37 -2.69
C SER A 719 20.17 22.94 -2.52
N ILE A 720 19.28 21.95 -2.34
CA ILE A 720 19.64 20.57 -2.08
C ILE A 720 19.55 19.79 -3.40
N VAL A 721 20.70 19.30 -3.86
CA VAL A 721 20.81 18.46 -5.06
C VAL A 721 20.76 16.99 -4.65
N ARG A 722 19.91 16.22 -5.34
CA ARG A 722 19.76 14.77 -5.16
C ARG A 722 19.79 14.07 -6.52
N GLY A 723 20.13 12.79 -6.50
CA GLY A 723 20.00 11.93 -7.68
C GLY A 723 18.53 11.57 -7.93
N SER A 724 18.16 11.47 -9.20
CA SER A 724 16.90 10.89 -9.64
C SER A 724 16.82 9.39 -9.35
N THR A 725 15.67 8.79 -9.67
CA THR A 725 15.60 7.35 -9.93
C THR A 725 16.50 6.97 -11.12
N TYR A 726 16.72 5.66 -11.30
CA TYR A 726 17.66 5.15 -12.29
C TYR A 726 16.94 4.72 -13.58
N ALA A 727 17.55 5.02 -14.72
CA ALA A 727 17.33 4.28 -15.96
C ALA A 727 18.48 3.28 -16.17
N LYS A 728 18.32 2.29 -17.06
CA LYS A 728 19.33 1.26 -17.32
C LYS A 728 19.75 1.28 -18.79
N ALA A 729 21.04 1.14 -19.08
CA ALA A 729 21.55 1.05 -20.45
C ALA A 729 22.80 0.17 -20.56
N GLN A 730 22.90 -0.57 -21.66
CA GLN A 730 24.12 -1.28 -22.05
C GLN A 730 25.01 -0.34 -22.86
N LEU A 731 26.15 0.05 -22.29
CA LEU A 731 27.08 0.99 -22.92
C LEU A 731 28.45 0.34 -23.18
N THR A 732 29.17 0.82 -24.20
CA THR A 732 30.48 0.30 -24.62
C THR A 732 31.58 1.32 -24.33
N ALA A 733 32.67 0.88 -23.72
CA ALA A 733 33.85 1.70 -23.43
C ALA A 733 34.36 2.42 -24.69
N GLY A 734 34.66 3.71 -24.56
CA GLY A 734 35.21 4.53 -25.65
C GLY A 734 34.22 4.89 -26.77
N ARG A 735 32.97 4.39 -26.72
CA ARG A 735 31.89 4.78 -27.62
C ARG A 735 31.14 5.97 -27.03
N THR A 736 30.86 7.00 -27.83
CA THR A 736 30.14 8.19 -27.35
C THR A 736 28.64 8.00 -27.52
N TYR A 737 27.90 8.38 -26.47
CA TYR A 737 26.45 8.31 -26.44
C TYR A 737 25.88 9.70 -26.19
N GLN A 738 24.81 10.04 -26.91
CA GLN A 738 24.03 11.25 -26.72
C GLN A 738 22.91 10.97 -25.72
N PHE A 739 22.91 11.70 -24.61
CA PHE A 739 21.89 11.66 -23.59
C PHE A 739 20.95 12.85 -23.80
N GLU A 740 19.65 12.59 -23.92
CA GLU A 740 18.61 13.61 -24.00
C GLU A 740 17.64 13.48 -22.82
N LEU A 741 17.55 14.54 -22.01
CA LEU A 741 16.50 14.69 -21.01
C LEU A 741 15.41 15.59 -21.60
N VAL A 742 14.18 15.10 -21.66
CA VAL A 742 13.06 15.82 -22.31
C VAL A 742 11.80 15.83 -21.45
N ASN A 743 10.99 16.87 -21.64
CA ASN A 743 9.62 16.87 -21.17
C ASN A 743 8.73 16.12 -22.19
N ASP A 744 8.30 14.91 -21.82
CA ASP A 744 7.50 14.00 -22.67
C ASP A 744 6.06 13.88 -22.16
N ARG A 745 5.13 13.48 -23.04
CA ARG A 745 3.71 13.25 -22.68
C ARG A 745 3.48 12.15 -21.63
N ARG A 746 4.51 11.32 -21.37
CA ARG A 746 4.53 10.30 -20.30
C ARG A 746 5.08 10.83 -18.98
N ALA A 747 5.84 11.93 -19.00
CA ALA A 747 6.43 12.54 -17.81
C ALA A 747 5.39 13.41 -17.07
N VAL A 748 4.31 12.76 -16.63
CA VAL A 748 3.09 13.43 -16.13
C VAL A 748 2.93 13.16 -14.64
N ASN A 749 3.19 14.17 -13.82
CA ASN A 749 2.86 14.15 -12.40
C ASN A 749 1.40 14.60 -12.15
N MET A 750 0.97 14.55 -10.88
CA MET A 750 -0.41 14.85 -10.49
C MET A 750 -0.87 16.29 -10.80
N SER A 751 0.04 17.24 -10.97
CA SER A 751 -0.31 18.63 -11.32
C SER A 751 -0.94 18.79 -12.71
N HIS A 752 -0.81 17.81 -13.59
CA HIS A 752 -1.37 17.85 -14.94
C HIS A 752 -2.87 17.50 -14.99
N PHE A 753 -3.47 17.11 -13.87
CA PHE A 753 -4.87 16.73 -13.79
C PHE A 753 -5.75 17.89 -13.33
N THR A 754 -7.00 17.89 -13.79
CA THR A 754 -7.96 18.98 -13.59
C THR A 754 -8.34 19.14 -12.13
N ASP A 755 -8.45 18.04 -11.38
CA ASP A 755 -8.82 18.08 -9.95
C ASP A 755 -7.76 18.82 -9.12
N ASN A 756 -6.51 18.71 -9.54
CA ASN A 756 -5.41 19.41 -8.89
C ASN A 756 -5.32 20.88 -9.30
N ALA A 757 -6.15 21.41 -10.22
CA ALA A 757 -6.15 22.84 -10.57
C ALA A 757 -6.45 23.74 -9.37
N LEU A 758 -7.09 23.20 -8.34
CA LEU A 758 -7.39 23.91 -7.10
C LEU A 758 -6.34 23.68 -6.00
N TYR A 759 -5.38 22.79 -6.22
CA TYR A 759 -4.27 22.57 -5.30
C TYR A 759 -3.37 23.81 -5.24
N LYS A 760 -3.05 24.26 -4.03
CA LYS A 760 -2.36 25.53 -3.72
C LYS A 760 -1.14 25.83 -4.61
N ASP A 761 -0.35 24.82 -4.96
CA ASP A 761 0.92 24.98 -5.69
C ASP A 761 0.79 24.82 -7.22
N THR A 762 -0.40 24.57 -7.75
CA THR A 762 -0.59 24.25 -9.19
C THR A 762 -1.72 25.02 -9.86
N ARG A 763 -2.16 26.13 -9.26
CA ARG A 763 -3.27 26.95 -9.79
C ARG A 763 -2.95 27.64 -11.10
N ASP A 764 -1.70 28.04 -11.26
CA ASP A 764 -1.23 28.77 -12.45
C ASP A 764 -0.97 27.82 -13.64
N GLY A 765 -1.01 26.50 -13.42
CA GLY A 765 -0.80 25.48 -14.44
C GLY A 765 -0.12 24.23 -13.88
N PRO A 766 0.09 23.21 -14.72
CA PRO A 766 0.94 22.08 -14.38
C PRO A 766 2.35 22.56 -13.99
N SER A 767 2.95 21.91 -12.99
CA SER A 767 4.29 22.22 -12.48
C SER A 767 5.14 20.94 -12.52
N ASN A 768 6.15 20.95 -13.37
CA ASN A 768 7.07 19.83 -13.56
C ASN A 768 8.53 20.30 -13.75
N TYR A 769 8.87 21.52 -13.34
CA TYR A 769 10.22 22.05 -13.55
C TYR A 769 11.22 21.50 -12.53
N SER A 770 12.49 21.46 -12.91
CA SER A 770 13.61 21.01 -12.07
C SER A 770 14.86 21.81 -12.38
N ASP A 771 15.73 21.97 -11.39
CA ASP A 771 17.07 22.54 -11.57
C ASP A 771 18.04 21.39 -11.84
N VAL A 772 18.53 21.27 -13.07
CA VAL A 772 19.33 20.10 -13.51
C VAL A 772 20.81 20.42 -13.55
N PHE A 773 21.60 19.69 -12.76
CA PHE A 773 23.03 19.94 -12.54
C PHE A 773 23.93 18.99 -13.34
N ALA A 774 23.54 17.72 -13.46
CA ALA A 774 24.35 16.73 -14.14
C ALA A 774 23.59 15.49 -14.60
N ILE A 775 24.16 14.77 -15.56
CA ILE A 775 23.75 13.42 -15.96
C ILE A 775 24.94 12.50 -15.76
N LYS A 776 24.72 11.33 -15.15
CA LYS A 776 25.74 10.35 -14.78
C LYS A 776 25.41 8.99 -15.37
N ALA A 777 26.43 8.28 -15.83
CA ALA A 777 26.40 6.85 -16.10
C ALA A 777 27.32 6.16 -15.09
N LEU A 778 26.74 5.24 -14.30
CA LEU A 778 27.44 4.49 -13.26
C LEU A 778 27.54 3.03 -13.69
N LEU A 779 28.75 2.52 -13.99
CA LEU A 779 28.92 1.12 -14.39
C LEU A 779 28.54 0.20 -13.22
N LYS A 780 27.45 -0.53 -13.37
CA LYS A 780 26.96 -1.51 -12.39
C LYS A 780 26.09 -2.51 -13.13
N GLU A 781 26.39 -3.78 -12.95
CA GLU A 781 25.48 -4.85 -13.36
C GLU A 781 24.26 -4.86 -12.42
N SER A 782 23.06 -4.92 -13.00
CA SER A 782 21.84 -5.17 -12.24
C SER A 782 21.92 -6.54 -11.56
N PRO A 783 21.39 -6.65 -10.33
CA PRO A 783 21.28 -7.92 -9.57
C PRO A 783 20.64 -9.08 -10.33
#